data_AF-A0A944HWR0-F1
#
_entry.id   AF-A0A944HWR0-F1
#
_cell.length_a   1.000
_cell.length_b   1.000
_cell.length_c   1.000
_cell.angle_alpha   90.00
_cell.angle_beta   90.00
_cell.angle_gamma   90.00
#
_symmetry.space_group_name_H-M   'P 1'
#
loop_
_entity.id
_entity.type
_entity.pdbx_description
1 polymer ?
#
loop_
_entity_poly.entity_id
_entity_poly.type
_entity_poly.pdbx_seq_one_letter_code
_entity_poly.pdbx_strand_id
1 'polypeptide(L)'
;MPRTRLRTRTGTAVLAATAVLTGLLGGAASGAAADDPAPVLVDRFEGEIPFANPPADGIFTWGSDADDQPKLELKERADAPEGSKVLEGAYDISGWGGLTHDFAFDKPAHDWTAHKGIRFWWYGQNTAPLPPGSGKRVNFELKDGGANGEASELWTTSFTDDWEGWHLVEIPFADFQYRADYQPVGGIDQVLGLNEMWGYALTLPPGAPGKFAMDGVELYGKADPALKAKVLSAAVYPVDEGGTAQVKISVATTGSGPVDEPVTVAYTTEGGTAEPGRDYEPVSGTVTFPAGTASGTSKIVAVATTKDRTAESAETIPLRLTVTGAKPPAETPQVVVDAHGLPYLDARLPVKKRVADLLSRMSLAEKAGQMTQAERNALKSQGDIASYALGSLLSGGGSVPTPNAPEAWAKMVDAYQLRAQATRFQIPLIYGVDAVHGHNNVIGSTIMPHNIGIGATRDPAVAQKTGAVTAKEVRATGIPWDFAPCLCVTHDERWGRSYEAFGEDPALVTAMETVIRGMQGSPSGKDLDRNDKVLTSAKHFVGDGGTEFGSSSAGSYTIDQGITKVTRQELEAVHLAPFAEAVKRGAGTVMPSYSSLDILGDAEGPVKMHANAAMINGVLKDRMGFKGFVISDWQAIDQIPGDYPSDVRTAINAGLDMIMVPTAYPDFHRTLQDEVKASRISEARIDDAVSRILTQKFALGLFEKPYADTSNLSKIGSAEHRAVAREAAAKSQVLLKNDSAVLPLKPSQKVYVAGSNADDLGNQAGGWTISWQGSSGKITTGTTVLEGMKKAAPDAALTYSKDASAPTDGHDVGVVVVGETPYAEGFGDVGNGHDLELTAADKAAVDKVCAAMKCAVLIVSGRPQLIGDRLGDIDALVASWLPGTEGDGVADVLYGKRAFTGQLPVTWPRSEAQLPVNVGDKAYDPQYPYGWGLTTLSRPPSGGEHTLRAIALAAKLLEATGRADSPEARALVSQARLMVQAKIGQHVTAASAKPFAQADHLLLGGDVTGAVASLTVAYRLA
;
A
#
# COMPACT_ATOMS: atom_id res chain seq x y z
N MET A 1 -0.25 22.83 70.64
CA MET A 1 -1.02 23.30 71.83
C MET A 1 -2.33 23.95 71.36
N PRO A 2 -3.43 23.94 72.14
CA PRO A 2 -4.78 24.17 71.61
C PRO A 2 -5.55 25.37 72.24
N ARG A 3 -6.82 25.54 71.80
CA ARG A 3 -7.90 26.44 72.31
C ARG A 3 -7.95 27.83 71.63
N THR A 4 -9.11 28.49 71.48
CA THR A 4 -10.33 28.46 72.33
C THR A 4 -11.65 28.73 71.58
N ARG A 5 -12.78 28.27 72.16
CA ARG A 5 -14.19 28.46 71.73
C ARG A 5 -14.76 29.82 72.20
N LEU A 6 -15.98 30.20 71.77
CA LEU A 6 -17.17 30.46 72.64
C LEU A 6 -18.46 30.69 71.80
N ARG A 7 -19.55 29.90 72.02
CA ARG A 7 -20.87 30.25 72.64
C ARG A 7 -21.85 31.10 71.78
N THR A 8 -23.04 30.66 71.32
CA THR A 8 -24.26 29.98 71.88
C THR A 8 -25.38 30.91 72.39
N ARG A 9 -26.62 30.70 71.88
CA ARG A 9 -27.98 30.77 72.51
C ARG A 9 -29.03 31.34 71.52
N THR A 10 -30.34 31.02 71.48
CA THR A 10 -31.25 29.86 71.74
C THR A 10 -32.66 30.41 71.99
N GLY A 11 -33.72 29.82 71.40
CA GLY A 11 -35.14 30.01 71.79
C GLY A 11 -36.11 29.68 70.64
N THR A 12 -36.67 28.46 70.52
CA THR A 12 -37.95 27.95 71.12
C THR A 12 -39.24 28.37 70.38
N ALA A 13 -40.23 27.50 70.08
CA ALA A 13 -40.37 26.04 70.29
C ALA A 13 -41.58 25.42 69.52
N VAL A 14 -41.73 24.08 69.66
CA VAL A 14 -42.91 23.20 69.33
C VAL A 14 -42.99 22.78 67.83
N LEU A 15 -43.14 21.49 67.44
CA LEU A 15 -43.17 20.18 68.16
C LEU A 15 -42.39 19.05 67.41
N ALA A 16 -42.96 17.85 67.22
CA ALA A 16 -42.38 16.66 66.57
C ALA A 16 -43.44 15.93 65.69
N ALA A 17 -43.13 15.03 64.74
CA ALA A 17 -41.89 14.29 64.41
C ALA A 17 -41.69 14.24 62.85
N THR A 18 -40.83 13.45 62.17
CA THR A 18 -40.07 12.22 62.50
C THR A 18 -38.77 12.09 61.64
N ALA A 19 -38.14 10.90 61.68
CA ALA A 19 -37.00 10.35 60.90
C ALA A 19 -37.17 10.36 59.35
N VAL A 20 -36.13 10.26 58.48
CA VAL A 20 -34.65 10.13 58.62
C VAL A 20 -33.95 10.56 57.29
N LEU A 21 -32.63 10.79 57.31
CA LEU A 21 -31.67 11.06 56.20
C LEU A 21 -32.19 11.03 54.74
N THR A 22 -32.00 12.15 54.02
CA THR A 22 -31.04 12.31 52.89
C THR A 22 -31.09 13.75 52.38
N GLY A 23 -29.95 14.33 51.99
CA GLY A 23 -29.94 15.73 51.53
C GLY A 23 -28.64 16.12 50.82
N LEU A 24 -28.61 15.94 49.50
CA LEU A 24 -27.72 16.61 48.55
C LEU A 24 -28.14 16.30 47.09
N LEU A 25 -29.40 16.58 46.74
CA LEU A 25 -29.92 16.52 45.36
C LEU A 25 -31.04 17.56 45.18
N GLY A 26 -31.13 18.17 43.99
CA GLY A 26 -32.23 19.05 43.56
C GLY A 26 -31.82 20.51 43.37
N GLY A 27 -31.75 20.97 42.12
CA GLY A 27 -31.49 22.39 41.82
C GLY A 27 -30.95 22.74 40.42
N ALA A 28 -30.71 21.79 39.52
CA ALA A 28 -30.43 22.09 38.11
C ALA A 28 -31.75 22.28 37.35
N ALA A 29 -31.90 23.40 36.63
CA ALA A 29 -33.10 23.70 35.87
C ALA A 29 -33.20 22.80 34.63
N SER A 30 -34.36 22.18 34.43
CA SER A 30 -34.67 21.36 33.27
C SER A 30 -34.88 22.22 32.02
N GLY A 31 -33.94 22.13 31.07
CA GLY A 31 -34.06 22.67 29.72
C GLY A 31 -33.99 21.54 28.69
N ALA A 32 -35.11 21.27 28.02
CA ALA A 32 -35.22 20.41 26.82
C ALA A 32 -34.65 18.98 26.92
N ALA A 33 -35.26 18.15 27.76
CA ALA A 33 -35.26 16.69 27.60
C ALA A 33 -36.72 16.20 27.63
N ALA A 34 -37.38 16.25 26.48
CA ALA A 34 -38.74 15.77 26.25
C ALA A 34 -38.88 15.32 24.79
N ASP A 35 -39.60 14.21 24.58
CA ASP A 35 -40.07 13.66 23.31
C ASP A 35 -39.14 12.77 22.44
N ASP A 36 -38.06 12.21 23.00
CA ASP A 36 -37.48 10.98 22.42
C ASP A 36 -38.30 9.75 22.85
N PRO A 37 -38.73 8.87 21.91
CA PRO A 37 -39.41 7.62 22.24
C PRO A 37 -38.46 6.64 22.96
N ALA A 38 -39.04 5.71 23.70
CA ALA A 38 -38.27 4.59 24.25
C ALA A 38 -37.66 3.76 23.10
N PRO A 39 -36.43 3.23 23.25
CA PRO A 39 -35.82 2.37 22.25
C PRO A 39 -36.70 1.17 21.88
N VAL A 40 -36.64 0.76 20.63
CA VAL A 40 -37.38 -0.40 20.12
C VAL A 40 -36.40 -1.54 19.90
N LEU A 41 -36.56 -2.61 20.67
CA LEU A 41 -35.73 -3.81 20.57
C LEU A 41 -35.86 -4.48 19.20
N VAL A 42 -34.71 -4.82 18.62
CA VAL A 42 -34.54 -5.63 17.41
C VAL A 42 -34.10 -7.05 17.79
N ASP A 43 -33.12 -7.17 18.69
CA ASP A 43 -32.66 -8.46 19.23
C ASP A 43 -32.10 -8.30 20.65
N ARG A 44 -32.20 -9.37 21.45
CA ARG A 44 -31.65 -9.49 22.81
C ARG A 44 -30.71 -10.68 22.99
N PHE A 45 -30.62 -11.59 22.02
CA PHE A 45 -29.76 -12.77 22.11
C PHE A 45 -30.03 -13.70 23.31
N GLU A 46 -31.25 -13.69 23.89
CA GLU A 46 -31.66 -14.63 24.94
C GLU A 46 -32.08 -16.02 24.39
N GLY A 47 -32.36 -16.08 23.09
CA GLY A 47 -32.73 -17.28 22.33
C GLY A 47 -34.10 -17.21 21.65
N GLU A 48 -34.67 -16.01 21.49
CA GLU A 48 -35.91 -15.77 20.76
C GLU A 48 -35.71 -15.87 19.24
N ILE A 49 -34.57 -15.38 18.76
CA ILE A 49 -34.13 -15.45 17.37
C ILE A 49 -33.21 -16.67 17.22
N PRO A 50 -33.52 -17.63 16.33
CA PRO A 50 -32.72 -18.84 16.18
C PRO A 50 -31.49 -18.62 15.30
N PHE A 51 -30.47 -19.46 15.47
CA PHE A 51 -29.49 -19.67 14.41
C PHE A 51 -30.17 -20.43 13.25
N ALA A 52 -30.13 -19.87 12.05
CA ALA A 52 -30.93 -20.30 10.90
C ALA A 52 -30.10 -20.41 9.61
N ASN A 53 -30.78 -20.46 8.46
CA ASN A 53 -30.20 -20.25 7.14
C ASN A 53 -31.16 -19.35 6.34
N PRO A 54 -30.67 -18.52 5.41
CA PRO A 54 -31.53 -17.68 4.58
C PRO A 54 -32.50 -18.53 3.74
N PRO A 55 -33.73 -18.04 3.46
CA PRO A 55 -34.27 -16.71 3.78
C PRO A 55 -35.12 -16.70 5.08
N ALA A 56 -34.85 -17.58 6.05
CA ALA A 56 -35.63 -17.67 7.28
C ALA A 56 -35.29 -16.58 8.30
N ASP A 57 -36.25 -16.27 9.18
CA ASP A 57 -36.05 -15.49 10.41
C ASP A 57 -34.88 -16.07 11.21
N GLY A 58 -33.81 -15.30 11.45
CA GLY A 58 -32.71 -15.79 12.25
C GLY A 58 -31.34 -15.16 11.99
N ILE A 59 -30.38 -15.63 12.78
CA ILE A 59 -28.96 -15.28 12.69
C ILE A 59 -28.22 -16.36 11.89
N PHE A 60 -27.42 -15.98 10.91
CA PHE A 60 -26.59 -16.93 10.15
C PHE A 60 -25.27 -16.33 9.69
N THR A 61 -24.37 -17.19 9.20
CA THR A 61 -22.96 -16.90 8.95
C THR A 61 -22.61 -17.08 7.48
N TRP A 62 -21.62 -16.33 7.02
CA TRP A 62 -21.17 -16.34 5.62
C TRP A 62 -19.68 -15.97 5.54
N GLY A 63 -19.05 -16.34 4.43
CA GLY A 63 -17.65 -16.02 4.14
C GLY A 63 -17.18 -16.53 2.78
N SER A 64 -15.94 -16.20 2.39
CA SER A 64 -15.33 -16.62 1.11
C SER A 64 -15.32 -18.13 0.92
N ASP A 65 -15.17 -18.85 2.04
CA ASP A 65 -15.22 -20.30 2.13
C ASP A 65 -15.85 -20.74 3.48
N ALA A 66 -15.59 -21.97 3.91
CA ALA A 66 -16.15 -22.55 5.12
C ALA A 66 -15.36 -22.22 6.40
N ASP A 67 -14.09 -21.84 6.28
CA ASP A 67 -13.23 -21.46 7.41
C ASP A 67 -13.40 -19.96 7.73
N ASP A 68 -13.69 -19.15 6.71
CA ASP A 68 -14.10 -17.74 6.81
C ASP A 68 -15.50 -17.51 7.43
N GLN A 69 -16.17 -18.53 7.99
CA GLN A 69 -17.44 -18.35 8.70
C GLN A 69 -17.22 -18.22 10.22
N PRO A 70 -17.67 -17.12 10.86
CA PRO A 70 -17.57 -16.99 12.31
C PRO A 70 -18.38 -18.07 13.04
N LYS A 71 -17.84 -18.58 14.14
CA LYS A 71 -18.54 -19.55 15.01
C LYS A 71 -19.28 -18.76 16.08
N LEU A 72 -20.61 -18.83 16.06
CA LEU A 72 -21.50 -18.09 16.94
C LEU A 72 -22.09 -18.98 18.05
N GLU A 73 -22.25 -18.43 19.25
CA GLU A 73 -23.01 -19.04 20.35
C GLU A 73 -23.78 -18.00 21.17
N LEU A 74 -24.94 -18.39 21.71
CA LEU A 74 -25.65 -17.61 22.72
C LEU A 74 -25.21 -18.07 24.11
N LYS A 75 -24.65 -17.16 24.91
CA LYS A 75 -23.87 -17.53 26.10
C LYS A 75 -24.21 -16.69 27.32
N GLU A 76 -24.42 -17.36 28.45
CA GLU A 76 -24.67 -16.69 29.73
C GLU A 76 -23.48 -15.83 30.17
N ARG A 77 -23.75 -14.56 30.51
CA ARG A 77 -22.76 -13.62 31.06
C ARG A 77 -23.34 -12.83 32.21
N ALA A 78 -22.65 -12.86 33.35
CA ALA A 78 -23.07 -12.13 34.55
C ALA A 78 -22.91 -10.59 34.43
N ASP A 79 -22.20 -10.13 33.39
CA ASP A 79 -21.98 -8.73 33.05
C ASP A 79 -22.74 -8.30 31.78
N ALA A 80 -23.72 -9.10 31.31
CA ALA A 80 -24.55 -8.75 30.14
C ALA A 80 -25.31 -7.42 30.38
N PRO A 81 -25.21 -6.44 29.45
CA PRO A 81 -25.95 -5.17 29.53
C PRO A 81 -27.47 -5.30 29.51
N GLU A 82 -28.01 -6.28 28.78
CA GLU A 82 -29.42 -6.66 28.74
C GLU A 82 -29.56 -8.15 29.09
N GLY A 83 -30.67 -8.54 29.72
CA GLY A 83 -30.98 -9.95 29.97
C GLY A 83 -29.97 -10.73 30.84
N SER A 84 -29.48 -11.84 30.31
CA SER A 84 -28.64 -12.85 30.97
C SER A 84 -27.63 -13.54 30.03
N LYS A 85 -27.80 -13.41 28.71
CA LYS A 85 -26.96 -13.97 27.66
C LYS A 85 -26.58 -12.91 26.65
N VAL A 86 -25.53 -13.18 25.89
CA VAL A 86 -25.10 -12.36 24.76
C VAL A 86 -24.80 -13.24 23.55
N LEU A 87 -24.71 -12.63 22.38
CA LEU A 87 -24.14 -13.28 21.20
C LEU A 87 -22.61 -13.19 21.27
N GLU A 88 -21.94 -14.31 21.52
CA GLU A 88 -20.49 -14.41 21.33
C GLU A 88 -20.16 -14.98 19.95
N GLY A 89 -19.09 -14.46 19.34
CA GLY A 89 -18.57 -14.98 18.08
C GLY A 89 -17.05 -15.10 18.10
N ALA A 90 -16.53 -16.14 17.45
CA ALA A 90 -15.10 -16.31 17.17
C ALA A 90 -14.87 -16.42 15.66
N TYR A 91 -13.90 -15.69 15.13
CA TYR A 91 -13.64 -15.59 13.69
C TYR A 91 -12.14 -15.70 13.40
N ASP A 92 -11.82 -16.18 12.20
CA ASP A 92 -10.46 -16.23 11.65
C ASP A 92 -10.53 -15.97 10.13
N ILE A 93 -10.86 -14.72 9.77
CA ILE A 93 -11.22 -14.36 8.40
C ILE A 93 -9.96 -14.13 7.57
N SER A 94 -9.79 -14.93 6.52
CA SER A 94 -8.70 -14.85 5.56
C SER A 94 -9.06 -13.97 4.34
N GLY A 95 -10.31 -14.02 3.87
CA GLY A 95 -10.82 -13.18 2.77
C GLY A 95 -11.87 -12.17 3.23
N TRP A 96 -13.14 -12.59 3.23
CA TRP A 96 -14.30 -11.86 3.76
C TRP A 96 -15.19 -12.83 4.53
N GLY A 97 -15.80 -12.37 5.61
CA GLY A 97 -16.64 -13.22 6.45
C GLY A 97 -17.35 -12.44 7.54
N GLY A 98 -18.44 -13.00 8.05
CA GLY A 98 -19.34 -12.25 8.91
C GLY A 98 -20.63 -12.99 9.25
N LEU A 99 -21.56 -12.22 9.81
CA LEU A 99 -22.88 -12.69 10.18
C LEU A 99 -23.97 -11.71 9.75
N THR A 100 -25.19 -12.24 9.67
CA THR A 100 -26.42 -11.52 9.34
C THR A 100 -27.50 -11.90 10.34
N HIS A 101 -28.35 -10.95 10.72
CA HIS A 101 -29.69 -11.21 11.27
C HIS A 101 -30.70 -10.73 10.23
N ASP A 102 -31.46 -11.66 9.64
CA ASP A 102 -32.56 -11.37 8.72
C ASP A 102 -33.94 -11.63 9.35
N PHE A 103 -34.91 -10.82 8.94
CA PHE A 103 -36.33 -11.05 9.18
C PHE A 103 -36.93 -12.00 8.14
N ALA A 104 -37.89 -12.82 8.58
CA ALA A 104 -38.60 -13.76 7.73
C ALA A 104 -39.27 -13.11 6.49
N PHE A 105 -38.91 -13.60 5.29
CA PHE A 105 -39.41 -13.11 4.00
C PHE A 105 -40.93 -13.24 3.78
N ASP A 106 -41.61 -14.08 4.56
CA ASP A 106 -43.06 -14.29 4.49
C ASP A 106 -43.86 -13.34 5.41
N LYS A 107 -43.16 -12.48 6.14
CA LYS A 107 -43.71 -11.36 6.93
C LYS A 107 -43.52 -10.03 6.17
N PRO A 108 -44.29 -8.98 6.52
CA PRO A 108 -44.00 -7.62 6.06
C PRO A 108 -42.62 -7.16 6.52
N ALA A 109 -41.92 -6.41 5.68
CA ALA A 109 -40.70 -5.69 6.05
C ALA A 109 -40.96 -4.72 7.22
N HIS A 110 -39.91 -4.41 7.98
CA HIS A 110 -40.01 -3.53 9.14
C HIS A 110 -39.85 -2.06 8.74
N ASP A 111 -40.64 -1.17 9.33
CA ASP A 111 -40.53 0.29 9.14
C ASP A 111 -39.75 0.90 10.30
N TRP A 112 -38.55 1.38 10.00
CA TRP A 112 -37.62 2.02 10.93
C TRP A 112 -37.61 3.55 10.78
N THR A 113 -38.38 4.14 9.85
CA THR A 113 -38.36 5.58 9.50
C THR A 113 -38.65 6.53 10.66
N ALA A 114 -39.24 6.04 11.75
CA ALA A 114 -39.53 6.80 12.96
C ALA A 114 -38.32 6.98 13.92
N HIS A 115 -37.17 6.35 13.64
CA HIS A 115 -36.02 6.29 14.54
C HIS A 115 -34.77 7.02 13.99
N LYS A 116 -33.89 7.47 14.89
CA LYS A 116 -32.66 8.22 14.53
C LYS A 116 -31.56 7.31 13.95
N GLY A 117 -31.50 6.09 14.45
CA GLY A 117 -30.44 5.14 14.14
C GLY A 117 -30.64 3.80 14.85
N ILE A 118 -29.60 2.97 14.75
CA ILE A 118 -29.48 1.69 15.43
C ILE A 118 -28.37 1.77 16.47
N ARG A 119 -28.51 1.04 17.58
CA ARG A 119 -27.49 0.91 18.60
C ARG A 119 -27.43 -0.50 19.16
N PHE A 120 -26.29 -0.85 19.74
CA PHE A 120 -26.04 -2.15 20.35
C PHE A 120 -24.86 -2.05 21.33
N TRP A 121 -24.83 -2.94 22.30
CA TRP A 121 -23.66 -3.10 23.16
C TRP A 121 -22.62 -3.99 22.50
N TRP A 122 -21.36 -3.57 22.53
CA TRP A 122 -20.22 -4.33 22.02
C TRP A 122 -19.12 -4.44 23.08
N TYR A 123 -18.63 -5.65 23.32
CA TYR A 123 -17.56 -5.90 24.27
C TYR A 123 -16.19 -5.82 23.59
N GLY A 124 -15.50 -4.70 23.80
CA GLY A 124 -14.15 -4.49 23.28
C GLY A 124 -13.13 -5.38 24.01
N GLN A 125 -12.28 -6.05 23.24
CA GLN A 125 -11.40 -7.11 23.74
C GLN A 125 -9.94 -6.68 23.94
N ASN A 126 -9.67 -5.38 23.87
CA ASN A 126 -8.32 -4.85 24.01
C ASN A 126 -7.83 -4.98 25.47
N THR A 127 -6.55 -5.30 25.67
CA THR A 127 -5.93 -5.46 27.01
C THR A 127 -5.55 -4.14 27.68
N ALA A 128 -5.77 -3.04 26.99
CA ALA A 128 -5.78 -1.65 27.46
C ALA A 128 -6.53 -0.81 26.42
N PRO A 129 -7.08 0.37 26.77
CA PRO A 129 -7.65 1.30 25.80
C PRO A 129 -6.63 1.68 24.72
N LEU A 130 -6.99 1.48 23.46
CA LEU A 130 -6.17 1.86 22.31
C LEU A 130 -6.35 3.36 22.00
N PRO A 131 -5.41 4.00 21.30
CA PRO A 131 -5.62 5.32 20.70
C PRO A 131 -6.90 5.34 19.84
N PRO A 132 -7.78 6.37 19.98
CA PRO A 132 -9.02 6.41 19.21
C PRO A 132 -8.81 6.30 17.71
N GLY A 133 -9.45 5.32 17.09
CA GLY A 133 -9.33 4.97 15.67
C GLY A 133 -8.26 3.93 15.33
N SER A 134 -7.48 3.40 16.29
CA SER A 134 -6.43 2.39 16.02
C SER A 134 -6.83 0.94 16.34
N GLY A 135 -8.09 0.70 16.67
CA GLY A 135 -8.63 -0.63 16.95
C GLY A 135 -8.97 -1.46 15.71
N LYS A 136 -9.54 -2.65 15.90
CA LYS A 136 -10.06 -3.46 14.79
C LYS A 136 -11.32 -2.80 14.22
N ARG A 137 -11.35 -2.52 12.91
CA ARG A 137 -12.52 -1.95 12.23
C ARG A 137 -13.54 -3.03 11.91
N VAL A 138 -14.78 -2.86 12.38
CA VAL A 138 -15.90 -3.76 12.10
C VAL A 138 -16.90 -2.99 11.24
N ASN A 139 -17.28 -3.54 10.08
CA ASN A 139 -18.31 -2.90 9.25
C ASN A 139 -19.69 -3.37 9.72
N PHE A 140 -20.60 -2.42 9.87
CA PHE A 140 -22.01 -2.66 10.19
C PHE A 140 -22.85 -2.32 8.97
N GLU A 141 -23.79 -3.19 8.62
CA GLU A 141 -24.55 -3.11 7.38
C GLU A 141 -26.05 -3.22 7.63
N LEU A 142 -26.84 -2.47 6.88
CA LEU A 142 -28.30 -2.54 6.86
C LEU A 142 -28.79 -3.16 5.55
N LYS A 143 -29.85 -3.97 5.64
CA LYS A 143 -30.58 -4.54 4.51
C LYS A 143 -31.91 -3.81 4.35
N ASP A 144 -32.03 -2.99 3.31
CA ASP A 144 -33.20 -2.14 3.05
C ASP A 144 -33.73 -2.35 1.62
N GLY A 145 -35.06 -2.26 1.44
CA GLY A 145 -35.74 -2.56 0.18
C GLY A 145 -35.58 -4.03 -0.25
N GLY A 146 -35.94 -4.33 -1.50
CA GLY A 146 -35.90 -5.70 -2.01
C GLY A 146 -37.10 -6.56 -1.57
N ALA A 147 -37.18 -7.77 -2.10
CA ALA A 147 -38.26 -8.71 -1.77
C ALA A 147 -38.04 -9.50 -0.47
N ASN A 148 -36.83 -9.40 0.11
CA ASN A 148 -36.34 -10.02 1.35
C ASN A 148 -34.87 -9.63 1.56
N GLY A 149 -34.29 -9.95 2.73
CA GLY A 149 -32.92 -9.62 3.10
C GLY A 149 -31.81 -10.10 2.15
N GLU A 150 -32.05 -11.14 1.34
CA GLU A 150 -31.08 -11.64 0.35
C GLU A 150 -31.24 -10.98 -1.04
N ALA A 151 -32.24 -10.10 -1.19
CA ALA A 151 -32.48 -9.26 -2.37
C ALA A 151 -32.51 -7.76 -2.03
N SER A 152 -32.22 -7.39 -0.78
CA SER A 152 -32.14 -6.01 -0.29
C SER A 152 -30.88 -5.29 -0.76
N GLU A 153 -30.94 -3.96 -0.77
CA GLU A 153 -29.74 -3.14 -0.88
C GLU A 153 -28.95 -3.17 0.42
N LEU A 154 -27.64 -3.31 0.30
CA LEU A 154 -26.71 -3.22 1.42
C LEU A 154 -26.25 -1.77 1.61
N TRP A 155 -26.36 -1.29 2.84
CA TRP A 155 -25.90 0.03 3.28
C TRP A 155 -24.87 -0.16 4.36
N THR A 156 -23.65 0.29 4.14
CA THR A 156 -22.51 0.03 5.02
C THR A 156 -22.04 1.27 5.77
N THR A 157 -21.58 1.06 6.99
CA THR A 157 -20.74 1.97 7.77
C THR A 157 -19.83 1.12 8.65
N SER A 158 -19.11 1.72 9.59
CA SER A 158 -18.18 0.99 10.44
C SER A 158 -17.92 1.68 11.75
N PHE A 159 -17.66 0.90 12.80
CA PHE A 159 -17.02 1.38 14.03
C PHE A 159 -15.63 0.76 14.15
N THR A 160 -14.83 1.29 15.07
CA THR A 160 -13.49 0.80 15.39
C THR A 160 -13.47 0.37 16.84
N ASP A 161 -13.19 -0.91 17.09
CA ASP A 161 -13.10 -1.49 18.45
C ASP A 161 -11.74 -1.15 19.08
N ASP A 162 -11.66 0.05 19.66
CA ASP A 162 -10.48 0.61 20.34
C ASP A 162 -10.59 0.68 21.88
N TRP A 163 -11.64 0.10 22.45
CA TRP A 163 -11.92 0.12 23.89
C TRP A 163 -11.74 -1.26 24.57
N GLU A 164 -11.86 -1.26 25.90
CA GLU A 164 -11.91 -2.46 26.74
C GLU A 164 -13.28 -2.51 27.44
N GLY A 165 -13.93 -3.67 27.43
CA GLY A 165 -15.22 -3.88 28.10
C GLY A 165 -16.45 -3.45 27.27
N TRP A 166 -17.63 -3.40 27.91
CA TRP A 166 -18.88 -3.03 27.24
C TRP A 166 -18.92 -1.55 26.88
N HIS A 167 -19.19 -1.27 25.61
CA HIS A 167 -19.47 0.06 25.06
C HIS A 167 -20.79 0.04 24.31
N LEU A 168 -21.60 1.08 24.46
CA LEU A 168 -22.83 1.26 23.67
C LEU A 168 -22.45 1.94 22.36
N VAL A 169 -22.45 1.19 21.27
CA VAL A 169 -22.22 1.72 19.92
C VAL A 169 -23.54 2.29 19.42
N GLU A 170 -23.61 3.61 19.21
CA GLU A 170 -24.77 4.29 18.63
C GLU A 170 -24.44 4.75 17.20
N ILE A 171 -25.18 4.26 16.20
CA ILE A 171 -24.96 4.54 14.77
C ILE A 171 -26.19 5.23 14.17
N PRO A 172 -26.12 6.55 13.89
CA PRO A 172 -27.16 7.27 13.16
C PRO A 172 -27.37 6.70 11.75
N PHE A 173 -28.62 6.60 11.28
CA PHE A 173 -28.88 6.15 9.90
C PHE A 173 -28.27 7.08 8.84
N ALA A 174 -28.03 8.34 9.18
CA ALA A 174 -27.41 9.34 8.29
C ALA A 174 -25.90 9.12 8.03
N ASP A 175 -25.27 8.17 8.73
CA ASP A 175 -23.84 7.83 8.57
C ASP A 175 -23.61 6.57 7.71
N PHE A 176 -24.69 5.88 7.35
CA PHE A 176 -24.66 4.77 6.40
C PHE A 176 -24.54 5.27 4.95
N GLN A 177 -23.82 4.49 4.14
CA GLN A 177 -23.55 4.78 2.74
C GLN A 177 -23.85 3.54 1.88
N TYR A 178 -24.29 3.74 0.65
CA TYR A 178 -24.58 2.62 -0.26
C TYR A 178 -23.33 1.76 -0.43
N ARG A 179 -23.45 0.44 -0.19
CA ARG A 179 -22.33 -0.49 -0.29
C ARG A 179 -21.95 -0.68 -1.76
N ALA A 180 -20.88 -0.01 -2.19
CA ALA A 180 -20.50 0.08 -3.60
C ALA A 180 -19.61 -1.06 -4.11
N ASP A 181 -19.04 -1.86 -3.21
CA ASP A 181 -18.20 -3.03 -3.48
C ASP A 181 -19.01 -4.30 -3.78
N TYR A 182 -20.15 -4.48 -3.11
CA TYR A 182 -21.01 -5.64 -3.26
C TYR A 182 -22.48 -5.29 -3.01
N GLN A 183 -23.36 -5.81 -3.86
CA GLN A 183 -24.81 -5.72 -3.74
C GLN A 183 -25.44 -7.05 -4.20
N PRO A 184 -26.46 -7.56 -3.50
CA PRO A 184 -27.24 -8.70 -3.97
C PRO A 184 -27.94 -8.43 -5.31
N VAL A 185 -28.25 -9.51 -6.04
CA VAL A 185 -28.94 -9.42 -7.34
C VAL A 185 -30.40 -9.02 -7.12
N GLY A 186 -30.66 -7.71 -7.20
CA GLY A 186 -32.00 -7.16 -6.94
C GLY A 186 -32.03 -5.71 -6.48
N GLY A 187 -30.88 -5.10 -6.16
CA GLY A 187 -30.80 -3.68 -5.76
C GLY A 187 -31.57 -2.75 -6.70
N ILE A 188 -32.38 -1.86 -6.11
CA ILE A 188 -33.55 -1.25 -6.74
C ILE A 188 -33.28 0.19 -7.20
N ASP A 189 -32.76 1.04 -6.31
CA ASP A 189 -32.78 2.51 -6.49
C ASP A 189 -31.65 3.29 -5.79
N GLN A 190 -30.77 2.64 -5.02
CA GLN A 190 -29.71 3.29 -4.24
C GLN A 190 -30.26 4.29 -3.22
N VAL A 191 -31.36 3.90 -2.55
CA VAL A 191 -32.00 4.64 -1.44
C VAL A 191 -31.90 3.88 -0.12
N LEU A 192 -31.48 4.57 0.95
CA LEU A 192 -31.75 4.15 2.32
C LEU A 192 -33.11 4.75 2.72
N GLY A 193 -34.18 4.00 2.42
CA GLY A 193 -35.57 4.36 2.64
C GLY A 193 -36.00 4.14 4.08
N LEU A 194 -35.44 3.10 4.73
CA LEU A 194 -35.74 2.66 6.11
C LEU A 194 -37.18 2.17 6.33
N ASN A 195 -38.03 2.15 5.29
CA ASN A 195 -39.43 1.72 5.36
C ASN A 195 -39.64 0.26 4.95
N GLU A 196 -38.62 -0.39 4.40
CA GLU A 196 -38.65 -1.80 3.98
C GLU A 196 -37.39 -2.52 4.49
N MET A 197 -37.17 -2.46 5.80
CA MET A 197 -36.01 -3.06 6.46
C MET A 197 -36.18 -4.57 6.62
N TRP A 198 -35.13 -5.32 6.26
CA TRP A 198 -35.11 -6.78 6.29
C TRP A 198 -34.07 -7.37 7.23
N GLY A 199 -33.16 -6.57 7.78
CA GLY A 199 -32.13 -7.07 8.69
C GLY A 199 -30.90 -6.16 8.79
N TYR A 200 -29.87 -6.70 9.43
CA TYR A 200 -28.54 -6.10 9.50
C TYR A 200 -27.45 -7.17 9.39
N ALA A 201 -26.24 -6.76 9.05
CA ALA A 201 -25.07 -7.64 8.95
C ALA A 201 -23.81 -7.00 9.54
N LEU A 202 -22.85 -7.85 9.90
CA LEU A 202 -21.53 -7.48 10.44
C LEU A 202 -20.46 -8.14 9.58
N THR A 203 -19.68 -7.34 8.84
CA THR A 203 -18.47 -7.82 8.17
C THR A 203 -17.30 -7.73 9.15
N LEU A 204 -16.70 -8.88 9.46
CA LEU A 204 -15.61 -9.01 10.44
C LEU A 204 -14.25 -8.75 9.77
N PRO A 205 -13.27 -8.18 10.51
CA PRO A 205 -11.99 -7.77 9.94
C PRO A 205 -11.13 -8.98 9.53
N PRO A 206 -10.58 -8.99 8.31
CA PRO A 206 -9.67 -10.04 7.86
C PRO A 206 -8.26 -9.90 8.42
N GLY A 207 -7.47 -10.97 8.29
CA GLY A 207 -6.01 -10.97 8.48
C GLY A 207 -5.52 -11.27 9.90
N ALA A 208 -6.41 -11.49 10.87
CA ALA A 208 -6.05 -12.08 12.16
C ALA A 208 -7.28 -12.63 12.91
N PRO A 209 -7.16 -13.76 13.61
CA PRO A 209 -8.25 -14.30 14.42
C PRO A 209 -8.70 -13.30 15.48
N GLY A 210 -9.95 -13.42 15.88
CA GLY A 210 -10.56 -12.57 16.88
C GLY A 210 -11.81 -13.17 17.47
N LYS A 211 -12.36 -12.48 18.47
CA LYS A 211 -13.67 -12.77 19.03
C LYS A 211 -14.40 -11.45 19.25
N PHE A 212 -15.70 -11.54 19.48
CA PHE A 212 -16.53 -10.43 19.92
C PHE A 212 -17.64 -10.94 20.85
N ALA A 213 -18.26 -10.01 21.57
CA ALA A 213 -19.56 -10.25 22.18
C ALA A 213 -20.45 -9.03 21.91
N MET A 214 -21.70 -9.27 21.53
CA MET A 214 -22.68 -8.23 21.22
C MET A 214 -23.99 -8.49 21.98
N ASP A 215 -24.63 -7.41 22.43
CA ASP A 215 -25.87 -7.48 23.23
C ASP A 215 -26.84 -6.32 22.90
N GLY A 216 -28.14 -6.52 23.14
CA GLY A 216 -29.20 -5.53 23.11
C GLY A 216 -29.23 -4.63 21.86
N VAL A 217 -29.60 -5.18 20.70
CA VAL A 217 -29.75 -4.39 19.47
C VAL A 217 -31.08 -3.65 19.48
N GLU A 218 -31.03 -2.32 19.37
CA GLU A 218 -32.17 -1.42 19.50
C GLU A 218 -32.19 -0.35 18.41
N LEU A 219 -33.40 0.02 17.96
CA LEU A 219 -33.63 1.29 17.27
C LEU A 219 -33.77 2.38 18.33
N TYR A 220 -33.07 3.51 18.18
CA TYR A 220 -33.00 4.54 19.21
C TYR A 220 -33.28 5.94 18.69
N GLY A 221 -33.74 6.79 19.61
CA GLY A 221 -34.09 8.18 19.37
C GLY A 221 -35.27 8.35 18.42
N LYS A 222 -35.84 9.55 18.41
CA LYS A 222 -36.78 9.96 17.36
C LYS A 222 -36.00 10.21 16.09
N ALA A 223 -36.53 9.79 14.94
CA ALA A 223 -36.03 10.27 13.67
C ALA A 223 -36.00 11.81 13.69
N ASP A 224 -34.80 12.36 13.61
CA ASP A 224 -34.62 13.69 13.04
C ASP A 224 -35.38 13.68 11.70
N PRO A 225 -36.19 14.70 11.33
CA PRO A 225 -36.83 14.75 10.01
C PRO A 225 -35.74 14.79 8.94
N ALA A 226 -35.31 13.59 8.54
CA ALA A 226 -34.03 13.38 7.90
C ALA A 226 -34.09 14.04 6.53
N LEU A 227 -33.23 15.03 6.37
CA LEU A 227 -33.19 15.83 5.16
C LEU A 227 -32.67 14.94 4.04
N LYS A 228 -33.59 14.30 3.30
CA LYS A 228 -33.31 13.45 2.14
C LYS A 228 -32.52 14.19 1.06
N ALA A 229 -32.51 15.53 1.11
CA ALA A 229 -31.64 16.38 0.34
C ALA A 229 -30.40 16.83 1.13
N LYS A 230 -29.25 16.90 0.45
CA LYS A 230 -28.00 17.53 0.90
C LYS A 230 -27.56 18.59 -0.10
N VAL A 231 -26.93 19.65 0.40
CA VAL A 231 -26.29 20.68 -0.44
C VAL A 231 -24.83 20.31 -0.63
N LEU A 232 -24.34 20.42 -1.86
CA LEU A 232 -22.98 20.13 -2.28
C LEU A 232 -22.34 21.38 -2.88
N SER A 233 -21.08 21.63 -2.53
CA SER A 233 -20.20 22.63 -3.14
C SER A 233 -18.76 22.13 -2.99
N ALA A 234 -17.83 22.59 -3.84
CA ALA A 234 -16.41 22.34 -3.61
C ALA A 234 -15.92 23.10 -2.35
N ALA A 235 -14.91 22.57 -1.67
CA ALA A 235 -14.32 23.21 -0.49
C ALA A 235 -13.54 24.49 -0.85
N VAL A 236 -12.94 24.54 -2.05
CA VAL A 236 -12.07 25.64 -2.50
C VAL A 236 -12.36 26.00 -3.95
N TYR A 237 -12.41 27.31 -4.24
CA TYR A 237 -12.56 27.92 -5.55
C TYR A 237 -11.43 28.94 -5.78
N PRO A 238 -10.30 28.53 -6.36
CA PRO A 238 -9.22 29.44 -6.77
C PRO A 238 -9.72 30.43 -7.83
N VAL A 239 -9.20 31.66 -7.79
CA VAL A 239 -9.48 32.70 -8.77
C VAL A 239 -8.31 33.68 -8.89
N ASP A 240 -7.93 33.98 -10.14
CA ASP A 240 -6.99 35.06 -10.44
C ASP A 240 -7.46 36.39 -9.83
N GLU A 241 -6.51 37.19 -9.34
CA GLU A 241 -6.76 38.52 -8.79
C GLU A 241 -7.36 39.49 -9.87
N GLY A 242 -8.55 40.03 -9.56
CA GLY A 242 -9.44 40.75 -10.49
C GLY A 242 -10.46 39.88 -11.24
N GLY A 243 -10.51 38.58 -10.96
CA GLY A 243 -11.43 37.63 -11.55
C GLY A 243 -12.81 37.59 -10.86
N THR A 244 -13.57 36.54 -11.17
CA THR A 244 -14.87 36.29 -10.50
C THR A 244 -15.03 34.80 -10.28
N ALA A 245 -15.01 34.37 -9.03
CA ALA A 245 -15.22 32.97 -8.66
C ALA A 245 -16.70 32.59 -8.85
N GLN A 246 -16.94 31.45 -9.49
CA GLN A 246 -18.27 30.93 -9.78
C GLN A 246 -18.58 29.79 -8.81
N VAL A 247 -18.97 30.12 -7.58
CA VAL A 247 -19.20 29.14 -6.52
C VAL A 247 -20.46 28.33 -6.84
N LYS A 248 -20.27 27.04 -7.13
CA LYS A 248 -21.35 26.12 -7.52
C LYS A 248 -22.01 25.50 -6.31
N ILE A 249 -23.26 25.86 -6.06
CA ILE A 249 -24.12 25.27 -5.02
C ILE A 249 -25.07 24.29 -5.72
N SER A 250 -25.03 23.02 -5.34
CA SER A 250 -25.87 21.97 -5.92
C SER A 250 -26.73 21.31 -4.84
N VAL A 251 -27.90 20.79 -5.21
CA VAL A 251 -28.70 19.92 -4.35
C VAL A 251 -28.60 18.48 -4.84
N ALA A 252 -28.47 17.53 -3.93
CA ALA A 252 -28.49 16.10 -4.23
C ALA A 252 -29.40 15.39 -3.23
N THR A 253 -30.15 14.40 -3.70
CA THR A 253 -31.07 13.60 -2.88
C THR A 253 -30.60 12.16 -2.74
N THR A 254 -30.99 11.49 -1.65
CA THR A 254 -30.97 10.03 -1.55
C THR A 254 -31.83 9.43 -2.68
N GLY A 255 -31.33 8.44 -3.42
CA GLY A 255 -32.01 7.85 -4.59
C GLY A 255 -31.99 8.64 -5.90
N SER A 256 -31.33 9.80 -5.94
CA SER A 256 -31.37 10.69 -7.12
C SER A 256 -32.76 11.18 -7.54
N GLY A 257 -33.81 10.94 -6.74
CA GLY A 257 -35.16 11.45 -6.97
C GLY A 257 -35.24 12.99 -6.92
N PRO A 258 -36.36 13.59 -7.33
CA PRO A 258 -36.55 15.03 -7.11
C PRO A 258 -36.54 15.37 -5.62
N VAL A 259 -36.20 16.62 -5.31
CA VAL A 259 -36.28 17.19 -3.97
C VAL A 259 -37.75 17.23 -3.52
N ASP A 260 -38.08 16.58 -2.40
CA ASP A 260 -39.45 16.49 -1.86
C ASP A 260 -39.99 17.85 -1.35
N GLU A 261 -39.16 18.60 -0.62
CA GLU A 261 -39.52 19.87 0.03
C GLU A 261 -38.51 21.00 -0.31
N PRO A 262 -38.91 22.28 -0.43
CA PRO A 262 -38.04 23.34 -0.93
C PRO A 262 -36.74 23.53 -0.12
N VAL A 263 -35.60 23.29 -0.75
CA VAL A 263 -34.27 23.51 -0.15
C VAL A 263 -33.86 24.96 -0.36
N THR A 264 -33.54 25.67 0.72
CA THR A 264 -33.11 27.06 0.69
C THR A 264 -31.71 27.21 1.28
N VAL A 265 -30.84 27.91 0.57
CA VAL A 265 -29.45 28.19 0.93
C VAL A 265 -29.25 29.69 0.97
N ALA A 266 -29.23 30.27 2.16
CA ALA A 266 -28.75 31.62 2.35
C ALA A 266 -27.21 31.62 2.30
N TYR A 267 -26.61 32.59 1.63
CA TYR A 267 -25.17 32.72 1.49
C TYR A 267 -24.71 34.15 1.84
N THR A 268 -23.53 34.26 2.46
CA THR A 268 -22.85 35.51 2.76
C THR A 268 -21.35 35.29 2.71
N THR A 269 -20.59 36.19 2.08
CA THR A 269 -19.14 36.25 2.24
C THR A 269 -18.79 36.91 3.58
N GLU A 270 -18.18 36.17 4.51
CA GLU A 270 -17.78 36.69 5.83
C GLU A 270 -16.51 36.01 6.37
N GLY A 271 -15.69 36.74 7.12
CA GLY A 271 -14.41 36.26 7.63
C GLY A 271 -13.34 36.14 6.53
N GLY A 272 -12.37 35.25 6.73
CA GLY A 272 -11.25 35.05 5.81
C GLY A 272 -10.05 35.93 6.13
N THR A 273 -9.15 36.07 5.16
CA THR A 273 -7.99 36.98 5.23
C THR A 273 -8.11 38.19 4.31
N ALA A 274 -8.92 38.11 3.24
CA ALA A 274 -9.16 39.21 2.31
C ALA A 274 -10.03 40.32 2.92
N GLU A 275 -9.75 41.58 2.60
CA GLU A 275 -10.47 42.74 3.16
C GLU A 275 -11.75 43.09 2.35
N PRO A 276 -12.94 43.05 2.98
CA PRO A 276 -14.22 43.38 2.31
C PRO A 276 -14.24 44.79 1.70
N GLY A 277 -14.55 44.90 0.41
CA GLY A 277 -14.62 46.17 -0.32
C GLY A 277 -13.27 46.75 -0.75
N ARG A 278 -12.16 46.08 -0.41
CA ARG A 278 -10.83 46.33 -0.99
C ARG A 278 -10.50 45.21 -1.97
N ASP A 279 -10.41 43.97 -1.48
CA ASP A 279 -9.88 42.83 -2.25
C ASP A 279 -11.00 42.03 -2.94
N TYR A 280 -12.26 42.22 -2.50
CA TYR A 280 -13.45 41.66 -3.14
C TYR A 280 -14.73 42.48 -2.85
N GLU A 281 -15.74 42.35 -3.70
CA GLU A 281 -17.08 42.90 -3.44
C GLU A 281 -17.89 41.94 -2.55
N PRO A 282 -18.35 42.36 -1.35
CA PRO A 282 -19.09 41.47 -0.46
C PRO A 282 -20.47 41.10 -1.03
N VAL A 283 -20.76 39.80 -1.09
CA VAL A 283 -22.04 39.29 -1.62
C VAL A 283 -22.81 38.55 -0.54
N SER A 284 -24.13 38.76 -0.54
CA SER A 284 -25.08 37.97 0.25
C SER A 284 -26.41 37.83 -0.49
N GLY A 285 -27.13 36.75 -0.20
CA GLY A 285 -28.38 36.44 -0.86
C GLY A 285 -28.90 35.05 -0.53
N THR A 286 -29.83 34.56 -1.37
CA THR A 286 -30.50 33.27 -1.16
C THR A 286 -30.69 32.52 -2.48
N VAL A 287 -30.38 31.22 -2.46
CA VAL A 287 -30.67 30.25 -3.51
C VAL A 287 -31.75 29.28 -3.02
N THR A 288 -32.87 29.19 -3.71
CA THR A 288 -33.91 28.17 -3.44
C THR A 288 -34.01 27.16 -4.58
N PHE A 289 -34.01 25.88 -4.23
CA PHE A 289 -34.37 24.74 -5.09
C PHE A 289 -35.79 24.30 -4.68
N PRO A 290 -36.84 24.59 -5.49
CA PRO A 290 -38.20 24.19 -5.16
C PRO A 290 -38.38 22.68 -5.06
N ALA A 291 -39.45 22.25 -4.38
CA ALA A 291 -39.93 20.87 -4.49
C ALA A 291 -40.11 20.46 -5.97
N GLY A 292 -39.77 19.22 -6.31
CA GLY A 292 -39.70 18.73 -7.69
C GLY A 292 -38.37 18.99 -8.41
N THR A 293 -37.41 19.69 -7.80
CA THR A 293 -36.08 19.92 -8.40
C THR A 293 -35.30 18.60 -8.51
N ALA A 294 -34.81 18.23 -9.70
CA ALA A 294 -34.03 17.02 -9.88
C ALA A 294 -32.71 17.02 -9.09
N SER A 295 -32.30 15.86 -8.57
CA SER A 295 -30.99 15.66 -7.95
C SER A 295 -29.84 16.07 -8.88
N GLY A 296 -28.78 16.63 -8.31
CA GLY A 296 -27.63 17.17 -9.05
C GLY A 296 -27.85 18.58 -9.64
N THR A 297 -29.06 19.15 -9.56
CA THR A 297 -29.32 20.52 -10.03
C THR A 297 -28.46 21.53 -9.26
N SER A 298 -27.86 22.48 -9.98
CA SER A 298 -26.95 23.48 -9.42
C SER A 298 -27.30 24.90 -9.78
N LYS A 299 -27.03 25.84 -8.87
CA LYS A 299 -26.97 27.28 -9.13
C LYS A 299 -25.57 27.81 -8.81
N ILE A 300 -25.28 29.00 -9.32
CA ILE A 300 -23.99 29.66 -9.18
C ILE A 300 -24.15 30.92 -8.33
N VAL A 301 -23.23 31.14 -7.40
CA VAL A 301 -23.02 32.40 -6.70
C VAL A 301 -21.71 33.00 -7.22
N ALA A 302 -21.78 34.20 -7.79
CA ALA A 302 -20.60 34.90 -8.27
C ALA A 302 -19.99 35.74 -7.13
N VAL A 303 -18.68 35.60 -6.91
CA VAL A 303 -17.90 36.44 -6.00
C VAL A 303 -16.83 37.16 -6.81
N ALA A 304 -16.97 38.48 -6.97
CA ALA A 304 -16.04 39.30 -7.75
C ALA A 304 -14.87 39.75 -6.87
N THR A 305 -13.63 39.53 -7.35
CA THR A 305 -12.40 39.98 -6.69
C THR A 305 -11.91 41.27 -7.35
N THR A 306 -11.25 42.12 -6.57
CA THR A 306 -10.62 43.35 -7.06
C THR A 306 -9.22 43.04 -7.59
N LYS A 307 -8.66 43.95 -8.39
CA LYS A 307 -7.26 43.92 -8.82
C LYS A 307 -6.54 45.20 -8.39
N ASP A 308 -5.41 45.06 -7.72
CA ASP A 308 -4.43 46.11 -7.50
C ASP A 308 -3.12 45.91 -8.32
N ARG A 309 -1.95 46.22 -7.75
CA ARG A 309 -0.63 46.18 -8.39
C ARG A 309 0.48 45.70 -7.44
N THR A 310 0.12 45.24 -6.24
CA THR A 310 1.07 44.82 -5.21
C THR A 310 1.23 43.30 -5.26
N ALA A 311 2.45 42.81 -5.01
CA ALA A 311 2.71 41.38 -5.05
C ALA A 311 2.43 40.77 -3.66
N GLU A 312 1.50 39.83 -3.60
CA GLU A 312 0.92 39.35 -2.35
C GLU A 312 0.73 37.82 -2.30
N SER A 313 0.52 37.35 -1.07
CA SER A 313 0.14 35.97 -0.76
C SER A 313 -1.34 35.74 -1.04
N ALA A 314 -1.73 34.48 -1.25
CA ALA A 314 -3.13 34.13 -1.48
C ALA A 314 -4.01 34.47 -0.28
N GLU A 315 -5.23 34.92 -0.57
CA GLU A 315 -6.19 35.37 0.43
C GLU A 315 -7.52 34.60 0.35
N THR A 316 -8.11 34.31 1.50
CA THR A 316 -9.35 33.52 1.59
C THR A 316 -10.58 34.38 1.83
N ILE A 317 -11.67 34.03 1.16
CA ILE A 317 -13.02 34.61 1.29
C ILE A 317 -14.00 33.45 1.56
N PRO A 318 -14.33 33.14 2.83
CA PRO A 318 -15.32 32.14 3.17
C PRO A 318 -16.72 32.56 2.70
N LEU A 319 -17.41 31.68 1.98
CA LEU A 319 -18.82 31.81 1.68
C LEU A 319 -19.62 30.99 2.70
N ARG A 320 -20.02 31.62 3.82
CA ARG A 320 -20.92 31.00 4.80
C ARG A 320 -22.20 30.58 4.09
N LEU A 321 -22.57 29.31 4.23
CA LEU A 321 -23.85 28.77 3.77
C LEU A 321 -24.73 28.40 4.97
N THR A 322 -25.93 28.97 5.04
CA THR A 322 -26.97 28.56 5.97
C THR A 322 -28.06 27.85 5.19
N VAL A 323 -28.18 26.54 5.41
CA VAL A 323 -29.06 25.66 4.66
C VAL A 323 -30.32 25.34 5.47
N THR A 324 -31.47 25.32 4.81
CA THR A 324 -32.78 24.93 5.35
C THR A 324 -33.42 23.95 4.38
N GLY A 325 -33.98 22.84 4.88
CA GLY A 325 -34.55 21.77 4.04
C GLY A 325 -33.53 20.78 3.47
N ALA A 326 -32.23 20.98 3.69
CA ALA A 326 -31.17 20.03 3.30
C ALA A 326 -30.01 19.98 4.32
N LYS A 327 -29.29 18.85 4.38
CA LYS A 327 -27.99 18.76 5.11
C LYS A 327 -26.99 19.73 4.44
N PRO A 328 -26.29 20.61 5.18
CA PRO A 328 -25.29 21.52 4.61
C PRO A 328 -24.05 20.77 4.10
N PRO A 329 -23.19 21.40 3.28
CA PRO A 329 -21.89 20.85 2.93
C PRO A 329 -21.02 20.62 4.17
N ALA A 330 -20.13 19.63 4.12
CA ALA A 330 -19.22 19.29 5.23
C ALA A 330 -18.17 20.38 5.52
N GLU A 331 -17.79 21.17 4.53
CA GLU A 331 -16.84 22.28 4.63
C GLU A 331 -17.50 23.57 4.12
N THR A 332 -17.16 24.71 4.73
CA THR A 332 -17.60 26.03 4.24
C THR A 332 -16.77 26.39 3.01
N PRO A 333 -17.38 26.59 1.82
CA PRO A 333 -16.64 26.91 0.61
C PRO A 333 -15.78 28.16 0.77
N GLN A 334 -14.52 28.07 0.35
CA GLN A 334 -13.57 29.19 0.30
C GLN A 334 -13.42 29.64 -1.15
N VAL A 335 -13.66 30.91 -1.45
CA VAL A 335 -13.04 31.53 -2.62
C VAL A 335 -11.62 31.91 -2.22
N VAL A 336 -10.64 31.66 -3.09
CA VAL A 336 -9.23 31.99 -2.83
C VAL A 336 -8.74 32.91 -3.93
N VAL A 337 -8.34 34.12 -3.56
CA VAL A 337 -7.61 35.03 -4.44
C VAL A 337 -6.19 34.48 -4.54
N ASP A 338 -5.76 34.09 -5.74
CA ASP A 338 -4.49 33.39 -5.91
C ASP A 338 -3.27 34.30 -5.67
N ALA A 339 -2.22 33.72 -5.08
CA ALA A 339 -0.97 34.42 -4.79
C ALA A 339 -0.32 34.86 -6.11
N HIS A 340 0.21 36.08 -6.17
CA HIS A 340 0.71 36.61 -7.44
C HIS A 340 1.87 37.60 -7.28
N GLY A 341 2.66 37.76 -8.35
CA GLY A 341 3.79 38.70 -8.41
C GLY A 341 5.01 38.36 -7.54
N LEU A 342 4.92 37.38 -6.63
CA LEU A 342 6.01 36.98 -5.73
C LEU A 342 7.11 36.19 -6.46
N PRO A 343 8.41 36.37 -6.12
CA PRO A 343 9.51 35.72 -6.85
C PRO A 343 9.46 34.19 -6.87
N TYR A 344 8.94 33.54 -5.83
CA TYR A 344 8.80 32.07 -5.86
C TYR A 344 7.77 31.56 -6.89
N LEU A 345 6.88 32.42 -7.40
CA LEU A 345 5.91 32.08 -8.45
C LEU A 345 6.46 32.32 -9.87
N ASP A 346 7.57 33.05 -10.02
CA ASP A 346 8.18 33.28 -11.33
C ASP A 346 8.96 32.06 -11.81
N ALA A 347 8.31 31.21 -12.62
CA ALA A 347 8.89 30.02 -13.24
C ALA A 347 10.14 30.28 -14.10
N ARG A 348 10.44 31.54 -14.47
CA ARG A 348 11.67 31.91 -15.20
C ARG A 348 12.88 32.05 -14.27
N LEU A 349 12.68 32.12 -12.96
CA LEU A 349 13.77 32.17 -11.98
C LEU A 349 14.30 30.77 -11.67
N PRO A 350 15.64 30.61 -11.50
CA PRO A 350 16.21 29.32 -11.08
C PRO A 350 15.58 28.82 -9.78
N VAL A 351 15.31 27.51 -9.70
CA VAL A 351 14.69 26.84 -8.52
C VAL A 351 15.31 27.30 -7.20
N LYS A 352 16.65 27.37 -7.10
CA LYS A 352 17.35 27.84 -5.89
C LYS A 352 16.92 29.24 -5.43
N LYS A 353 16.58 30.16 -6.33
CA LYS A 353 16.06 31.49 -5.98
C LYS A 353 14.61 31.42 -5.49
N ARG A 354 13.78 30.61 -6.15
CA ARG A 354 12.37 30.39 -5.78
C ARG A 354 12.24 29.77 -4.39
N VAL A 355 13.06 28.76 -4.10
CA VAL A 355 13.19 28.12 -2.77
C VAL A 355 13.62 29.15 -1.72
N ALA A 356 14.67 29.94 -1.98
CA ALA A 356 15.17 30.92 -1.01
C ALA A 356 14.16 32.02 -0.70
N ASP A 357 13.43 32.51 -1.72
CA ASP A 357 12.36 33.49 -1.54
C ASP A 357 11.22 32.90 -0.68
N LEU A 358 10.68 31.74 -1.06
CA LEU A 358 9.58 31.09 -0.33
C LEU A 358 9.95 30.75 1.12
N LEU A 359 11.11 30.11 1.34
CA LEU A 359 11.57 29.69 2.66
C LEU A 359 11.74 30.88 3.63
N SER A 360 12.12 32.07 3.12
CA SER A 360 12.25 33.29 3.91
C SER A 360 10.91 33.90 4.38
N ARG A 361 9.79 33.49 3.76
CA ARG A 361 8.43 33.99 4.05
C ARG A 361 7.64 33.04 4.97
N MET A 362 8.05 31.79 5.05
CA MET A 362 7.37 30.73 5.82
C MET A 362 7.60 30.86 7.32
N SER A 363 6.51 30.73 8.07
CA SER A 363 6.52 30.53 9.53
C SER A 363 7.04 29.14 9.90
N LEU A 364 7.40 28.96 11.18
CA LEU A 364 7.77 27.65 11.71
C LEU A 364 6.65 26.60 11.56
N ALA A 365 5.39 27.00 11.66
CA ALA A 365 4.25 26.09 11.49
C ALA A 365 4.10 25.60 10.04
N GLU A 366 4.31 26.47 9.05
CA GLU A 366 4.31 26.07 7.63
C GLU A 366 5.53 25.22 7.28
N LYS A 367 6.69 25.51 7.87
CA LYS A 367 7.90 24.69 7.72
C LYS A 367 7.69 23.29 8.31
N ALA A 368 7.14 23.18 9.52
CA ALA A 368 6.75 21.91 10.12
C ALA A 368 5.69 21.17 9.29
N GLY A 369 4.72 21.90 8.73
CA GLY A 369 3.74 21.37 7.77
C GLY A 369 4.41 20.72 6.57
N GLN A 370 5.37 21.40 5.93
CA GLN A 370 6.11 20.85 4.80
C GLN A 370 6.92 19.58 5.13
N MET A 371 7.37 19.41 6.37
CA MET A 371 8.08 18.21 6.84
C MET A 371 7.13 17.06 7.26
N THR A 372 5.81 17.28 7.19
CA THR A 372 4.78 16.31 7.59
C THR A 372 4.18 15.62 6.36
N GLN A 373 4.21 14.28 6.34
CA GLN A 373 3.40 13.45 5.46
C GLN A 373 2.33 12.71 6.28
N ALA A 374 1.06 12.82 5.85
CA ALA A 374 -0.08 12.13 6.45
C ALA A 374 -0.71 11.11 5.50
N GLU A 375 -1.35 10.07 6.02
CA GLU A 375 -2.07 9.09 5.20
C GLU A 375 -3.49 9.61 4.91
N ARG A 376 -3.99 9.34 3.70
CA ARG A 376 -5.22 9.95 3.19
C ARG A 376 -6.52 9.57 3.92
N ASN A 377 -6.60 8.39 4.55
CA ASN A 377 -7.73 7.97 5.39
C ASN A 377 -7.55 8.42 6.86
N ALA A 378 -6.34 8.73 7.30
CA ALA A 378 -6.08 9.28 8.64
C ALA A 378 -6.51 10.76 8.79
N LEU A 379 -6.79 11.47 7.70
CA LEU A 379 -7.27 12.85 7.72
C LEU A 379 -8.61 12.96 8.46
N LYS A 380 -8.63 13.65 9.61
CA LYS A 380 -9.84 13.85 10.44
C LYS A 380 -10.81 14.79 9.73
N SER A 381 -10.27 15.76 9.01
CA SER A 381 -10.95 16.53 7.98
C SER A 381 -10.03 16.69 6.78
N GLN A 382 -10.56 16.70 5.56
CA GLN A 382 -9.75 17.03 4.38
C GLN A 382 -9.21 18.47 4.46
N GLY A 383 -9.89 19.36 5.21
CA GLY A 383 -9.42 20.72 5.52
C GLY A 383 -8.12 20.78 6.32
N ASP A 384 -7.72 19.69 7.00
CA ASP A 384 -6.47 19.62 7.77
C ASP A 384 -5.22 19.83 6.89
N ILE A 385 -5.32 19.53 5.59
CA ILE A 385 -4.30 19.85 4.58
C ILE A 385 -3.92 21.35 4.64
N ALA A 386 -4.93 22.23 4.70
CA ALA A 386 -4.72 23.66 4.80
C ALA A 386 -4.34 24.07 6.23
N SER A 387 -5.07 23.57 7.24
CA SER A 387 -4.88 23.92 8.66
C SER A 387 -3.46 23.67 9.18
N TYR A 388 -2.83 22.58 8.75
CA TYR A 388 -1.46 22.22 9.14
C TYR A 388 -0.41 22.53 8.04
N ALA A 389 -0.84 23.12 6.92
CA ALA A 389 0.00 23.40 5.73
C ALA A 389 0.82 22.17 5.28
N LEU A 390 0.15 21.00 5.20
CA LEU A 390 0.79 19.70 5.01
C LEU A 390 1.67 19.67 3.76
N GLY A 391 2.85 19.07 3.88
CA GLY A 391 3.82 18.94 2.80
C GLY A 391 3.45 17.83 1.83
N SER A 392 2.87 16.75 2.35
CA SER A 392 2.65 15.54 1.58
C SER A 392 1.46 14.75 2.12
N LEU A 393 0.84 13.98 1.23
CA LEU A 393 -0.02 12.86 1.59
C LEU A 393 0.54 11.59 0.96
N LEU A 394 0.18 10.42 1.50
CA LEU A 394 0.37 9.15 0.82
C LEU A 394 -0.91 8.29 0.78
N SER A 395 -0.85 7.29 -0.10
CA SER A 395 -1.59 6.03 0.05
C SER A 395 -0.60 4.93 0.45
N GLY A 396 -0.83 4.30 1.61
CA GLY A 396 -0.21 3.00 1.94
C GLY A 396 -0.85 1.85 1.15
N GLY A 397 -0.30 0.64 1.28
CA GLY A 397 -0.80 -0.55 0.57
C GLY A 397 -2.29 -0.81 0.83
N GLY A 398 -3.10 -0.84 -0.22
CA GLY A 398 -4.57 -0.98 -0.12
C GLY A 398 -5.32 0.30 0.25
N SER A 399 -4.67 1.43 0.49
CA SER A 399 -5.35 2.72 0.68
C SER A 399 -5.78 3.32 -0.66
N VAL A 400 -6.96 2.92 -1.11
CA VAL A 400 -7.50 3.27 -2.42
C VAL A 400 -8.72 4.20 -2.31
N PRO A 401 -9.00 5.06 -3.30
CA PRO A 401 -10.31 5.68 -3.44
C PRO A 401 -11.38 4.64 -3.76
N THR A 402 -12.64 4.94 -3.46
CA THR A 402 -13.80 4.13 -3.84
C THR A 402 -14.61 4.84 -4.92
N PRO A 403 -14.87 4.22 -6.09
CA PRO A 403 -14.30 2.95 -6.56
C PRO A 403 -12.79 3.07 -6.86
N ASN A 404 -12.06 1.96 -6.77
CA ASN A 404 -10.63 1.92 -7.11
C ASN A 404 -10.45 1.91 -8.65
N ALA A 405 -10.60 3.08 -9.26
CA ALA A 405 -10.46 3.30 -10.70
C ALA A 405 -9.51 4.48 -10.98
N PRO A 406 -8.75 4.48 -12.09
CA PRO A 406 -7.81 5.55 -12.42
C PRO A 406 -8.40 6.97 -12.36
N GLU A 407 -9.62 7.16 -12.84
CA GLU A 407 -10.35 8.44 -12.81
C GLU A 407 -10.65 8.89 -11.37
N ALA A 408 -10.90 7.96 -10.46
CA ALA A 408 -11.19 8.24 -9.05
C ALA A 408 -9.92 8.69 -8.31
N TRP A 409 -8.78 8.05 -8.60
CA TRP A 409 -7.47 8.49 -8.10
C TRP A 409 -7.12 9.91 -8.53
N ALA A 410 -7.22 10.23 -9.83
CA ALA A 410 -6.92 11.58 -10.32
C ALA A 410 -7.80 12.64 -9.63
N LYS A 411 -9.12 12.40 -9.55
CA LYS A 411 -10.07 13.29 -8.86
C LYS A 411 -9.78 13.44 -7.36
N MET A 412 -9.36 12.36 -6.70
CA MET A 412 -9.00 12.36 -5.29
C MET A 412 -7.76 13.23 -5.03
N VAL A 413 -6.70 13.06 -5.83
CA VAL A 413 -5.47 13.86 -5.71
C VAL A 413 -5.75 15.33 -5.99
N ASP A 414 -6.55 15.65 -7.02
CA ASP A 414 -6.96 17.04 -7.31
C ASP A 414 -7.77 17.68 -6.17
N ALA A 415 -8.67 16.92 -5.54
CA ALA A 415 -9.44 17.39 -4.38
C ALA A 415 -8.56 17.68 -3.16
N TYR A 416 -7.47 16.95 -2.96
CA TYR A 416 -6.47 17.25 -1.94
C TYR A 416 -5.62 18.48 -2.32
N GLN A 417 -5.18 18.58 -3.58
CA GLN A 417 -4.41 19.73 -4.07
C GLN A 417 -5.19 21.05 -4.00
N LEU A 418 -6.49 21.03 -4.29
CA LEU A 418 -7.38 22.19 -4.11
C LEU A 418 -7.35 22.73 -2.68
N ARG A 419 -7.18 21.89 -1.65
CA ARG A 419 -7.07 22.35 -0.26
C ARG A 419 -5.69 22.90 0.08
N ALA A 420 -4.64 22.43 -0.56
CA ALA A 420 -3.33 23.07 -0.49
C ALA A 420 -3.34 24.50 -1.07
N GLN A 421 -4.16 24.76 -2.09
CA GLN A 421 -4.36 26.10 -2.65
C GLN A 421 -5.05 27.09 -1.69
N ALA A 422 -5.71 26.64 -0.62
CA ALA A 422 -6.27 27.53 0.41
C ALA A 422 -5.22 28.02 1.42
N THR A 423 -3.95 27.61 1.29
CA THR A 423 -2.84 28.15 2.11
C THR A 423 -2.28 29.44 1.49
N ARG A 424 -1.84 30.39 2.31
CA ARG A 424 -1.37 31.72 1.85
C ARG A 424 -0.23 31.69 0.81
N PHE A 425 0.57 30.63 0.77
CA PHE A 425 1.63 30.47 -0.24
C PHE A 425 1.33 29.41 -1.31
N GLN A 426 0.16 28.76 -1.23
CA GLN A 426 -0.33 27.79 -2.20
C GLN A 426 0.69 26.68 -2.52
N ILE A 427 1.45 26.26 -1.50
CA ILE A 427 2.52 25.28 -1.67
C ILE A 427 1.85 23.92 -1.97
N PRO A 428 2.04 23.36 -3.17
CA PRO A 428 1.35 22.14 -3.57
C PRO A 428 1.77 20.95 -2.72
N LEU A 429 0.87 20.00 -2.48
CA LEU A 429 1.23 18.70 -1.93
C LEU A 429 2.16 17.97 -2.91
N ILE A 430 3.08 17.18 -2.37
CA ILE A 430 3.64 16.05 -3.11
C ILE A 430 2.90 14.79 -2.65
N TYR A 431 2.22 14.08 -3.54
CA TYR A 431 1.50 12.85 -3.19
C TYR A 431 2.39 11.63 -3.45
N GLY A 432 2.53 10.74 -2.48
CA GLY A 432 3.35 9.52 -2.57
C GLY A 432 2.52 8.24 -2.63
N VAL A 433 3.08 7.20 -3.28
CA VAL A 433 2.52 5.84 -3.29
C VAL A 433 3.65 4.83 -3.48
N ASP A 434 3.49 3.61 -2.97
CA ASP A 434 4.27 2.46 -3.43
C ASP A 434 3.73 2.00 -4.79
N ALA A 435 4.52 2.13 -5.86
CA ALA A 435 4.26 1.55 -7.17
C ALA A 435 5.39 0.58 -7.58
N VAL A 436 5.84 -0.23 -6.62
CA VAL A 436 7.12 -0.97 -6.62
C VAL A 436 7.30 -1.99 -7.75
N HIS A 437 6.23 -2.42 -8.42
CA HIS A 437 6.26 -3.30 -9.60
C HIS A 437 5.18 -2.92 -10.63
N GLY A 438 4.94 -1.62 -10.83
CA GLY A 438 3.82 -1.10 -11.60
C GLY A 438 2.88 -0.29 -10.70
N HIS A 439 1.82 0.32 -11.25
CA HIS A 439 0.86 1.09 -10.44
C HIS A 439 -0.10 0.15 -9.69
N ASN A 440 0.49 -0.61 -8.78
CA ASN A 440 0.02 -1.89 -8.26
C ASN A 440 -1.18 -1.79 -7.31
N ASN A 441 -1.40 -0.62 -6.69
CA ASN A 441 -2.59 -0.33 -5.90
C ASN A 441 -3.86 -0.07 -6.75
N VAL A 442 -3.74 0.09 -8.09
CA VAL A 442 -4.86 0.48 -8.97
C VAL A 442 -5.39 -0.71 -9.78
N ILE A 443 -6.70 -0.97 -9.71
CA ILE A 443 -7.31 -2.03 -10.52
C ILE A 443 -7.15 -1.73 -12.02
N GLY A 444 -6.72 -2.75 -12.77
CA GLY A 444 -6.56 -2.68 -14.22
C GLY A 444 -5.22 -2.13 -14.71
N SER A 445 -4.32 -1.67 -13.82
CA SER A 445 -2.95 -1.27 -14.17
C SER A 445 -2.11 -2.42 -14.72
N THR A 446 -0.92 -2.08 -15.24
CA THR A 446 0.08 -3.07 -15.66
C THR A 446 0.92 -3.49 -14.46
N ILE A 447 0.88 -4.79 -14.10
CA ILE A 447 1.72 -5.34 -13.03
C ILE A 447 2.92 -6.06 -13.64
N MET A 448 4.11 -5.56 -13.32
CA MET A 448 5.40 -6.11 -13.71
C MET A 448 5.76 -7.31 -12.82
N PRO A 449 6.74 -8.13 -13.22
CA PRO A 449 7.42 -9.02 -12.29
C PRO A 449 8.02 -8.22 -11.13
N HIS A 450 7.98 -8.78 -9.92
CA HIS A 450 8.72 -8.23 -8.77
C HIS A 450 10.24 -8.19 -9.04
N ASN A 451 10.95 -7.38 -8.26
CA ASN A 451 12.35 -7.02 -8.52
C ASN A 451 13.29 -8.23 -8.61
N ILE A 452 13.07 -9.30 -7.83
CA ILE A 452 13.85 -10.54 -7.96
C ILE A 452 13.75 -11.12 -9.39
N GLY A 453 12.55 -11.11 -9.98
CA GLY A 453 12.32 -11.49 -11.37
C GLY A 453 12.96 -10.52 -12.37
N ILE A 454 12.98 -9.21 -12.09
CA ILE A 454 13.68 -8.22 -12.92
C ILE A 454 15.20 -8.44 -12.88
N GLY A 455 15.78 -8.69 -11.70
CA GLY A 455 17.19 -9.03 -11.55
C GLY A 455 17.56 -10.35 -12.22
N ALA A 456 16.65 -11.32 -12.24
CA ALA A 456 16.83 -12.57 -12.96
C ALA A 456 17.04 -12.37 -14.48
N THR A 457 16.55 -11.26 -15.05
CA THR A 457 16.76 -10.93 -16.48
C THR A 457 18.20 -10.55 -16.83
N ARG A 458 18.99 -10.06 -15.86
CA ARG A 458 20.30 -9.40 -16.06
C ARG A 458 20.29 -8.27 -17.11
N ASP A 459 19.12 -7.66 -17.35
CA ASP A 459 18.90 -6.69 -18.44
C ASP A 459 18.49 -5.30 -17.91
N PRO A 460 19.46 -4.37 -17.73
CA PRO A 460 19.19 -2.99 -17.35
C PRO A 460 18.26 -2.24 -18.31
N ALA A 461 18.12 -2.66 -19.57
CA ALA A 461 17.17 -2.05 -20.49
C ALA A 461 15.72 -2.48 -20.19
N VAL A 462 15.50 -3.68 -19.62
CA VAL A 462 14.19 -4.10 -19.11
C VAL A 462 13.85 -3.28 -17.86
N ALA A 463 14.74 -3.20 -16.88
CA ALA A 463 14.51 -2.38 -15.68
C ALA A 463 14.20 -0.90 -16.01
N GLN A 464 14.87 -0.32 -17.02
CA GLN A 464 14.54 1.03 -17.48
C GLN A 464 13.15 1.11 -18.14
N LYS A 465 12.75 0.12 -18.94
CA LYS A 465 11.43 0.08 -19.60
C LYS A 465 10.30 -0.08 -18.59
N THR A 466 10.44 -0.99 -17.61
CA THR A 466 9.41 -1.23 -16.60
C THR A 466 9.18 0.04 -15.78
N GLY A 467 10.24 0.67 -15.26
CA GLY A 467 10.13 1.95 -14.54
C GLY A 467 9.55 3.09 -15.37
N ALA A 468 9.80 3.14 -16.68
CA ALA A 468 9.20 4.14 -17.57
C ALA A 468 7.70 3.92 -17.81
N VAL A 469 7.23 2.66 -17.81
CA VAL A 469 5.80 2.34 -17.84
C VAL A 469 5.15 2.67 -16.50
N THR A 470 5.72 2.24 -15.39
CA THR A 470 5.25 2.55 -14.02
C THR A 470 5.03 4.04 -13.85
N ALA A 471 6.05 4.86 -14.10
CA ALA A 471 5.96 6.32 -13.92
C ALA A 471 4.88 7.00 -14.78
N LYS A 472 4.61 6.46 -15.97
CA LYS A 472 3.57 6.97 -16.86
C LYS A 472 2.16 6.58 -16.39
N GLU A 473 1.98 5.39 -15.83
CA GLU A 473 0.70 4.99 -15.22
C GLU A 473 0.45 5.73 -13.90
N VAL A 474 1.46 5.86 -13.03
CA VAL A 474 1.39 6.60 -11.76
C VAL A 474 1.09 8.10 -11.98
N ARG A 475 1.78 8.75 -12.93
CA ARG A 475 1.50 10.17 -13.24
C ARG A 475 0.11 10.41 -13.81
N ALA A 476 -0.41 9.47 -14.60
CA ALA A 476 -1.73 9.60 -15.19
C ALA A 476 -2.85 9.65 -14.13
N THR A 477 -2.64 9.06 -12.95
CA THR A 477 -3.57 9.18 -11.80
C THR A 477 -3.27 10.37 -10.89
N GLY A 478 -2.46 11.34 -11.34
CA GLY A 478 -2.12 12.56 -10.61
C GLY A 478 -0.96 12.44 -9.61
N ILE A 479 -0.39 11.25 -9.40
CA ILE A 479 0.60 11.02 -8.34
C ILE A 479 2.01 11.39 -8.83
N PRO A 480 2.72 12.35 -8.20
CA PRO A 480 4.03 12.80 -8.65
C PRO A 480 5.22 11.97 -8.14
N TRP A 481 5.03 11.10 -7.16
CA TRP A 481 6.13 10.48 -6.41
C TRP A 481 5.86 9.00 -6.13
N ASP A 482 6.84 8.17 -6.46
CA ASP A 482 6.84 6.72 -6.29
C ASP A 482 7.88 6.32 -5.24
N PHE A 483 7.49 5.48 -4.28
CA PHE A 483 8.37 4.91 -3.25
C PHE A 483 9.17 3.71 -3.77
N ALA A 484 9.78 3.87 -4.94
CA ALA A 484 10.60 2.86 -5.61
C ALA A 484 11.85 3.52 -6.22
N PRO A 485 12.95 2.75 -6.44
CA PRO A 485 13.10 1.32 -6.19
C PRO A 485 13.60 0.95 -4.78
N CYS A 486 13.28 -0.25 -4.33
CA CYS A 486 14.09 -0.96 -3.34
C CYS A 486 15.45 -1.30 -3.98
N LEU A 487 16.53 -0.84 -3.35
CA LEU A 487 17.93 -1.15 -3.66
C LEU A 487 18.52 -2.08 -2.59
N CYS A 488 17.63 -2.86 -1.98
CA CYS A 488 17.94 -3.86 -0.98
C CYS A 488 18.81 -4.94 -1.62
N VAL A 489 19.86 -5.37 -0.92
CA VAL A 489 20.70 -6.51 -1.29
C VAL A 489 20.35 -7.63 -0.31
N THR A 490 19.58 -8.63 -0.76
CA THR A 490 19.10 -9.72 0.12
C THR A 490 20.23 -10.71 0.39
N HIS A 491 20.45 -11.05 1.66
CA HIS A 491 21.49 -12.00 2.10
C HIS A 491 20.92 -13.24 2.79
N ASP A 492 19.63 -13.25 3.14
CA ASP A 492 18.97 -14.37 3.80
C ASP A 492 17.52 -14.47 3.35
N GLU A 493 17.22 -15.46 2.51
CA GLU A 493 15.92 -15.55 1.85
C GLU A 493 14.77 -15.97 2.79
N ARG A 494 15.05 -16.15 4.09
CA ARG A 494 13.99 -16.19 5.12
C ARG A 494 13.26 -14.86 5.27
N TRP A 495 13.81 -13.76 4.78
CA TRP A 495 13.20 -12.44 4.82
C TRP A 495 11.97 -12.32 3.92
N GLY A 496 10.87 -11.83 4.47
CA GLY A 496 9.59 -11.62 3.78
C GLY A 496 9.59 -10.53 2.69
N ARG A 497 10.72 -9.84 2.46
CA ARG A 497 10.88 -8.85 1.38
C ARG A 497 11.95 -9.21 0.35
N SER A 498 12.47 -10.43 0.37
CA SER A 498 13.49 -10.90 -0.59
C SER A 498 13.09 -10.68 -2.06
N TYR A 499 11.79 -10.71 -2.37
CA TYR A 499 11.27 -10.44 -3.71
C TYR A 499 11.38 -8.97 -4.16
N GLU A 500 11.45 -8.03 -3.22
CA GLU A 500 11.66 -6.60 -3.48
C GLU A 500 13.12 -6.31 -3.84
N ALA A 501 14.07 -7.17 -3.47
CA ALA A 501 15.47 -7.06 -3.88
C ALA A 501 15.68 -7.53 -5.32
N PHE A 502 16.60 -6.89 -6.06
CA PHE A 502 17.01 -7.39 -7.38
C PHE A 502 17.94 -8.62 -7.30
N GLY A 503 18.46 -8.96 -6.11
CA GLY A 503 19.29 -10.14 -5.87
C GLY A 503 20.29 -9.95 -4.72
N GLU A 504 21.16 -10.94 -4.55
CA GLU A 504 22.17 -11.00 -3.48
C GLU A 504 23.50 -10.29 -3.81
N ASP A 505 23.78 -10.02 -5.09
CA ASP A 505 25.02 -9.38 -5.52
C ASP A 505 24.81 -7.85 -5.63
N PRO A 506 25.55 -7.01 -4.88
CA PRO A 506 25.46 -5.56 -5.02
C PRO A 506 25.76 -5.06 -6.44
N ALA A 507 26.57 -5.79 -7.22
CA ALA A 507 26.82 -5.45 -8.62
C ALA A 507 25.58 -5.65 -9.52
N LEU A 508 24.72 -6.63 -9.19
CA LEU A 508 23.43 -6.83 -9.87
C LEU A 508 22.43 -5.73 -9.52
N VAL A 509 22.28 -5.42 -8.23
CA VAL A 509 21.39 -4.35 -7.76
C VAL A 509 21.78 -3.01 -8.41
N THR A 510 23.07 -2.66 -8.37
CA THR A 510 23.63 -1.46 -9.02
C THR A 510 23.34 -1.43 -10.54
N ALA A 511 23.39 -2.57 -11.22
CA ALA A 511 23.09 -2.64 -12.65
C ALA A 511 21.60 -2.39 -12.96
N MET A 512 20.67 -2.76 -12.08
CA MET A 512 19.22 -2.59 -12.27
C MET A 512 18.71 -1.16 -11.97
N GLU A 513 19.52 -0.30 -11.36
CA GLU A 513 19.20 1.12 -11.08
C GLU A 513 18.88 1.98 -12.32
N THR A 514 18.99 1.43 -13.52
CA THR A 514 18.42 2.06 -14.71
C THR A 514 16.91 2.24 -14.62
N VAL A 515 16.23 1.53 -13.72
CA VAL A 515 14.82 1.79 -13.33
C VAL A 515 14.59 3.25 -12.89
N ILE A 516 15.53 3.84 -12.13
CA ILE A 516 15.49 5.25 -11.68
C ILE A 516 15.44 6.19 -12.89
N ARG A 517 16.22 5.88 -13.94
CA ARG A 517 16.23 6.64 -15.20
C ARG A 517 14.94 6.46 -16.00
N GLY A 518 14.31 5.29 -15.91
CA GLY A 518 12.97 5.06 -16.48
C GLY A 518 11.92 5.96 -15.81
N MET A 519 11.95 5.99 -14.47
CA MET A 519 10.98 6.69 -13.62
C MET A 519 11.16 8.21 -13.61
N GLN A 520 12.37 8.72 -13.33
CA GLN A 520 12.63 10.18 -13.20
C GLN A 520 13.14 10.84 -14.49
N GLY A 521 13.78 10.09 -15.39
CA GLY A 521 14.44 10.63 -16.58
C GLY A 521 15.92 10.97 -16.34
N SER A 522 16.39 12.12 -16.83
CA SER A 522 17.80 12.51 -16.71
C SER A 522 18.22 12.81 -15.25
N PRO A 523 19.42 12.38 -14.81
CA PRO A 523 19.97 12.70 -13.47
C PRO A 523 20.09 14.19 -13.13
N SER A 524 19.94 15.09 -14.11
CA SER A 524 19.90 16.54 -13.89
C SER A 524 18.53 17.07 -13.45
N GLY A 525 17.51 16.22 -13.33
CA GLY A 525 16.13 16.60 -12.98
C GLY A 525 15.37 17.33 -14.10
N LYS A 526 15.99 17.60 -15.25
CA LYS A 526 15.39 18.39 -16.36
C LYS A 526 14.18 17.75 -17.07
N ASP A 527 13.90 16.48 -16.78
CA ASP A 527 12.78 15.71 -17.36
C ASP A 527 11.63 15.55 -16.34
N LEU A 528 11.82 16.00 -15.10
CA LEU A 528 10.99 15.64 -13.94
C LEU A 528 9.63 16.37 -13.90
N ASP A 529 9.47 17.45 -14.66
CA ASP A 529 8.23 18.22 -14.82
C ASP A 529 7.30 17.66 -15.94
N ARG A 530 7.71 16.57 -16.58
CA ARG A 530 6.96 15.89 -17.64
C ARG A 530 5.83 15.02 -17.06
N ASN A 531 4.74 14.91 -17.80
CA ASN A 531 3.56 14.10 -17.45
C ASN A 531 3.77 12.57 -17.58
N ASP A 532 5.01 12.12 -17.78
CA ASP A 532 5.41 10.71 -17.87
C ASP A 532 6.54 10.33 -16.90
N LYS A 533 6.88 11.18 -15.92
CA LYS A 533 8.03 11.00 -15.00
C LYS A 533 7.66 11.27 -13.54
N VAL A 534 8.01 10.38 -12.62
CA VAL A 534 7.79 10.53 -11.16
C VAL A 534 9.11 10.84 -10.44
N LEU A 535 9.03 11.40 -9.23
CA LEU A 535 10.13 11.35 -8.26
C LEU A 535 10.31 9.91 -7.77
N THR A 536 11.54 9.46 -7.52
CA THR A 536 11.84 8.13 -6.96
C THR A 536 12.46 8.19 -5.57
N SER A 537 11.99 7.33 -4.66
CA SER A 537 12.69 7.00 -3.41
C SER A 537 13.58 5.77 -3.58
N ALA A 538 14.90 5.93 -3.51
CA ALA A 538 15.79 4.79 -3.28
C ALA A 538 15.63 4.32 -1.83
N LYS A 539 15.29 3.03 -1.61
CA LYS A 539 14.96 2.50 -0.28
C LYS A 539 15.53 1.08 -0.02
N HIS A 540 15.73 0.62 1.22
CA HIS A 540 15.68 1.38 2.46
C HIS A 540 17.11 1.57 3.01
N PHE A 541 17.51 2.82 3.22
CA PHE A 541 18.88 3.21 3.56
C PHE A 541 19.17 2.93 5.06
N VAL A 542 20.04 2.00 5.43
CA VAL A 542 20.80 1.07 4.60
C VAL A 542 20.96 -0.25 5.32
N GLY A 543 20.97 -1.35 4.56
CA GLY A 543 21.24 -2.70 5.08
C GLY A 543 19.99 -3.51 5.44
N ASP A 544 18.81 -3.06 5.06
CA ASP A 544 17.53 -3.77 5.19
C ASP A 544 17.62 -5.27 4.82
N GLY A 545 18.14 -5.61 3.64
CA GLY A 545 18.29 -7.00 3.20
C GLY A 545 19.40 -7.83 3.88
N GLY A 546 20.10 -7.26 4.86
CA GLY A 546 21.20 -7.89 5.59
C GLY A 546 20.94 -8.13 7.09
N THR A 547 19.69 -8.11 7.53
CA THR A 547 19.34 -8.34 8.95
C THR A 547 19.59 -9.78 9.38
N GLU A 548 20.03 -9.98 10.63
CA GLU A 548 20.33 -11.31 11.19
C GLU A 548 19.03 -12.05 11.54
N PHE A 549 18.91 -13.32 11.15
CA PHE A 549 17.73 -14.13 11.48
C PHE A 549 17.59 -14.32 13.00
N GLY A 550 16.40 -14.06 13.53
CA GLY A 550 16.08 -14.03 14.96
C GLY A 550 16.41 -12.70 15.66
N SER A 551 16.84 -11.66 14.94
CA SER A 551 17.21 -10.36 15.53
C SER A 551 16.08 -9.32 15.57
N SER A 552 14.92 -9.59 14.96
CA SER A 552 13.80 -8.65 14.97
C SER A 552 13.16 -8.53 16.36
N SER A 553 12.71 -7.31 16.67
CA SER A 553 11.91 -6.98 17.84
C SER A 553 10.49 -6.52 17.49
N ALA A 554 10.09 -6.66 16.22
CA ALA A 554 8.82 -6.18 15.71
C ALA A 554 7.78 -7.31 15.63
N GLY A 555 6.79 -7.29 16.53
CA GLY A 555 5.67 -8.23 16.51
C GLY A 555 6.11 -9.70 16.54
N SER A 556 5.72 -10.48 15.52
CA SER A 556 6.10 -11.88 15.31
C SER A 556 7.15 -12.08 14.20
N TYR A 557 7.76 -10.99 13.72
CA TYR A 557 8.76 -11.03 12.65
C TYR A 557 10.04 -11.71 13.16
N THR A 558 10.73 -12.45 12.29
CA THR A 558 11.95 -13.17 12.68
C THR A 558 13.20 -12.46 12.17
N ILE A 559 13.12 -11.71 11.07
CA ILE A 559 14.26 -11.11 10.39
C ILE A 559 13.96 -9.70 9.86
N ASP A 560 12.74 -9.41 9.40
CA ASP A 560 12.37 -8.07 8.94
C ASP A 560 12.49 -7.04 10.07
N GLN A 561 12.94 -5.82 9.74
CA GLN A 561 13.19 -4.73 10.68
C GLN A 561 14.23 -5.01 11.80
N GLY A 562 14.97 -6.11 11.71
CA GLY A 562 15.97 -6.57 12.67
C GLY A 562 17.29 -5.79 12.67
N ILE A 563 18.39 -6.47 13.00
CA ILE A 563 19.73 -5.90 13.15
C ILE A 563 20.62 -6.37 12.00
N THR A 564 21.09 -5.43 11.19
CA THR A 564 22.10 -5.63 10.15
C THR A 564 23.49 -5.53 10.78
N LYS A 565 24.22 -6.64 10.82
CA LYS A 565 25.49 -6.75 11.55
C LYS A 565 26.66 -6.98 10.62
N VAL A 566 27.49 -5.96 10.43
CA VAL A 566 28.47 -5.92 9.34
C VAL A 566 29.77 -5.25 9.76
N THR A 567 30.90 -5.64 9.18
CA THR A 567 32.09 -4.79 9.24
C THR A 567 31.90 -3.55 8.37
N ARG A 568 32.69 -2.49 8.64
CA ARG A 568 32.69 -1.31 7.77
C ARG A 568 33.09 -1.62 6.33
N GLN A 569 33.87 -2.67 6.07
CA GLN A 569 34.22 -3.05 4.69
C GLN A 569 33.02 -3.67 3.95
N GLU A 570 32.27 -4.55 4.60
CA GLU A 570 31.07 -5.18 4.04
C GLU A 570 29.96 -4.15 3.82
N LEU A 571 29.75 -3.23 4.78
CA LEU A 571 28.79 -2.13 4.64
C LEU A 571 29.04 -1.28 3.39
N GLU A 572 30.31 -0.95 3.10
CA GLU A 572 30.70 -0.16 1.91
C GLU A 572 30.58 -0.96 0.61
N ALA A 573 30.98 -2.24 0.62
CA ALA A 573 31.03 -3.09 -0.56
C ALA A 573 29.65 -3.64 -0.99
N VAL A 574 28.76 -3.89 -0.01
CA VAL A 574 27.45 -4.50 -0.21
C VAL A 574 26.36 -3.44 -0.16
N HIS A 575 25.99 -2.98 1.03
CA HIS A 575 24.72 -2.25 1.19
C HIS A 575 24.80 -0.78 0.80
N LEU A 576 25.95 -0.09 0.93
CA LEU A 576 26.10 1.31 0.51
C LEU A 576 26.40 1.49 -1.00
N ALA A 577 26.90 0.45 -1.67
CA ALA A 577 27.35 0.56 -3.06
C ALA A 577 26.21 0.95 -4.04
N PRO A 578 25.00 0.34 -3.97
CA PRO A 578 23.86 0.78 -4.78
C PRO A 578 23.46 2.24 -4.49
N PHE A 579 23.28 2.62 -3.23
CA PHE A 579 22.90 4.01 -2.88
C PHE A 579 23.91 5.05 -3.39
N ALA A 580 25.20 4.73 -3.46
CA ALA A 580 26.20 5.60 -4.07
C ALA A 580 25.99 5.82 -5.58
N GLU A 581 25.45 4.84 -6.31
CA GLU A 581 25.09 4.97 -7.73
C GLU A 581 23.71 5.63 -7.90
N ALA A 582 22.74 5.35 -7.05
CA ALA A 582 21.41 5.96 -7.06
C ALA A 582 21.49 7.49 -6.89
N VAL A 583 22.37 7.96 -6.00
CA VAL A 583 22.66 9.39 -5.82
C VAL A 583 23.29 10.00 -7.07
N LYS A 584 24.21 9.31 -7.76
CA LYS A 584 24.77 9.78 -9.06
C LYS A 584 23.71 9.81 -10.17
N ARG A 585 22.73 8.90 -10.11
CA ARG A 585 21.56 8.84 -11.02
C ARG A 585 20.51 9.89 -10.70
N GLY A 586 20.71 10.67 -9.63
CA GLY A 586 19.87 11.80 -9.27
C GLY A 586 18.57 11.39 -8.61
N ALA A 587 18.52 10.25 -7.90
CA ALA A 587 17.37 9.85 -7.08
C ALA A 587 16.83 11.05 -6.27
N GLY A 588 15.54 11.34 -6.40
CA GLY A 588 14.92 12.53 -5.83
C GLY A 588 14.75 12.46 -4.31
N THR A 589 14.54 11.26 -3.79
CA THR A 589 14.37 10.97 -2.35
C THR A 589 15.14 9.72 -1.94
N VAL A 590 15.42 9.61 -0.65
CA VAL A 590 15.92 8.39 0.00
C VAL A 590 15.10 8.12 1.25
N MET A 591 14.74 6.87 1.49
CA MET A 591 13.97 6.44 2.66
C MET A 591 14.86 5.55 3.55
N PRO A 592 15.13 5.87 4.82
CA PRO A 592 15.91 5.00 5.69
C PRO A 592 15.14 3.75 6.13
N SER A 593 15.88 2.66 6.39
CA SER A 593 15.36 1.35 6.82
C SER A 593 14.84 1.35 8.26
N TYR A 594 13.80 0.56 8.56
CA TYR A 594 13.45 0.24 9.95
C TYR A 594 14.57 -0.48 10.71
N SER A 595 15.46 -1.18 10.00
CA SER A 595 16.52 -1.98 10.62
C SER A 595 17.48 -1.13 11.45
N SER A 596 18.12 -1.79 12.41
CA SER A 596 19.25 -1.22 13.14
C SER A 596 20.55 -1.66 12.48
N LEU A 597 21.53 -0.78 12.42
CA LEU A 597 22.85 -1.08 11.87
C LEU A 597 23.86 -1.23 13.01
N ASP A 598 24.52 -2.39 13.11
CA ASP A 598 25.61 -2.70 14.05
C ASP A 598 26.93 -2.82 13.25
N ILE A 599 27.80 -1.80 13.35
CA ILE A 599 29.05 -1.76 12.61
C ILE A 599 30.18 -2.31 13.47
N LEU A 600 30.53 -3.58 13.21
CA LEU A 600 31.47 -4.33 14.01
C LEU A 600 32.82 -3.62 14.17
N GLY A 601 33.17 -3.32 15.42
CA GLY A 601 34.41 -2.65 15.81
C GLY A 601 34.28 -1.15 16.06
N ASP A 602 33.09 -0.55 15.88
CA ASP A 602 32.74 0.67 16.62
C ASP A 602 32.25 0.34 18.04
N ALA A 603 31.98 1.38 18.83
CA ALA A 603 31.60 1.28 20.23
C ALA A 603 30.12 1.67 20.48
N GLU A 604 29.33 1.87 19.42
CA GLU A 604 27.95 2.33 19.47
C GLU A 604 26.97 1.14 19.53
N GLY A 605 27.30 0.04 18.84
CA GLY A 605 26.43 -1.13 18.73
C GLY A 605 25.26 -0.90 17.75
N PRO A 606 24.15 -1.66 17.86
CA PRO A 606 23.01 -1.52 16.95
C PRO A 606 22.31 -0.15 17.09
N VAL A 607 22.31 0.65 16.01
CA VAL A 607 21.61 1.95 15.94
C VAL A 607 20.52 1.93 14.88
N LYS A 608 19.26 2.20 15.28
CA LYS A 608 18.12 2.39 14.35
C LYS A 608 18.46 3.41 13.27
N MET A 609 18.24 3.09 11.99
CA MET A 609 18.69 3.96 10.90
C MET A 609 18.00 5.34 10.90
N HIS A 610 16.74 5.46 11.33
CA HIS A 610 16.07 6.75 11.53
C HIS A 610 16.69 7.65 12.60
N ALA A 611 17.54 7.11 13.48
CA ALA A 611 18.35 7.86 14.46
C ALA A 611 19.83 8.04 14.01
N ASN A 612 20.26 7.42 12.92
CA ASN A 612 21.68 7.31 12.57
C ASN A 612 22.22 8.54 11.82
N ALA A 613 22.54 9.59 12.59
CA ALA A 613 23.09 10.84 12.09
C ALA A 613 24.39 10.67 11.26
N ALA A 614 25.24 9.70 11.64
CA ALA A 614 26.50 9.43 10.95
C ALA A 614 26.28 8.88 9.54
N MET A 615 25.27 8.03 9.34
CA MET A 615 24.91 7.53 8.02
C MET A 615 24.11 8.56 7.21
N ILE A 616 23.10 9.21 7.79
CA ILE A 616 22.21 10.11 7.04
C ILE A 616 22.90 11.43 6.68
N ASN A 617 23.48 12.15 7.64
CA ASN A 617 24.23 13.37 7.34
C ASN A 617 25.61 13.03 6.76
N GLY A 618 26.42 12.28 7.51
CA GLY A 618 27.83 12.06 7.16
C GLY A 618 28.07 11.23 5.89
N VAL A 619 27.33 10.13 5.68
CA VAL A 619 27.50 9.28 4.50
C VAL A 619 26.63 9.72 3.33
N LEU A 620 25.32 9.83 3.50
CA LEU A 620 24.39 10.10 2.40
C LEU A 620 24.45 11.57 1.94
N LYS A 621 24.22 12.53 2.83
CA LYS A 621 24.15 13.96 2.46
C LYS A 621 25.52 14.56 2.13
N ASP A 622 26.53 14.28 2.94
CA ASP A 622 27.87 14.87 2.82
C ASP A 622 28.76 14.08 1.86
N ARG A 623 29.06 12.80 2.17
CA ARG A 623 30.06 12.01 1.40
C ARG A 623 29.56 11.58 0.03
N MET A 624 28.33 11.06 -0.10
CA MET A 624 27.71 10.75 -1.39
C MET A 624 27.18 12.02 -2.08
N GLY A 625 26.99 13.11 -1.33
CA GLY A 625 26.60 14.42 -1.86
C GLY A 625 25.11 14.57 -2.15
N PHE A 626 24.23 13.73 -1.58
CA PHE A 626 22.80 13.71 -1.87
C PHE A 626 22.09 15.07 -1.71
N LYS A 627 21.39 15.50 -2.77
CA LYS A 627 20.70 16.81 -2.87
C LYS A 627 19.17 16.73 -2.82
N GLY A 628 18.61 15.52 -2.79
CA GLY A 628 17.21 15.29 -2.51
C GLY A 628 16.85 15.47 -1.04
N PHE A 629 15.65 15.03 -0.68
CA PHE A 629 15.18 15.00 0.71
C PHE A 629 15.06 13.56 1.23
N VAL A 630 15.28 13.37 2.53
CA VAL A 630 15.19 12.09 3.22
C VAL A 630 13.82 11.98 3.89
N ILE A 631 13.04 10.95 3.56
CA ILE A 631 11.74 10.67 4.19
C ILE A 631 11.86 9.48 5.16
N SER A 632 11.17 9.47 6.30
CA SER A 632 11.07 8.26 7.15
C SER A 632 10.33 7.11 6.45
N ASP A 633 10.43 5.91 7.00
CA ASP A 633 9.47 4.86 6.69
C ASP A 633 8.21 5.04 7.57
N TRP A 634 7.16 4.26 7.34
CA TRP A 634 5.86 4.39 8.02
C TRP A 634 5.99 4.24 9.55
N GLN A 635 5.68 5.28 10.32
CA GLN A 635 5.83 5.28 11.80
C GLN A 635 7.22 4.86 12.29
N ALA A 636 8.26 5.00 11.46
CA ALA A 636 9.56 4.43 11.78
C ALA A 636 10.33 5.20 12.87
N ILE A 637 9.99 6.48 13.09
CA ILE A 637 10.54 7.24 14.21
C ILE A 637 10.01 6.73 15.55
N ASP A 638 8.80 6.18 15.58
CA ASP A 638 8.13 5.60 16.75
C ASP A 638 8.83 4.30 17.24
N GLN A 639 9.77 3.76 16.46
CA GLN A 639 10.65 2.64 16.84
C GLN A 639 12.02 3.09 17.42
N ILE A 640 12.25 4.40 17.53
CA ILE A 640 13.43 4.93 18.24
C ILE A 640 13.22 4.68 19.75
N PRO A 641 14.24 4.25 20.51
CA PRO A 641 14.09 4.07 21.96
C PRO A 641 13.93 5.42 22.69
N GLY A 642 12.70 5.78 23.04
CA GLY A 642 12.46 7.07 23.70
C GLY A 642 11.00 7.35 24.10
N ASP A 643 10.74 8.64 24.33
CA ASP A 643 9.41 9.24 24.23
C ASP A 643 9.25 9.96 22.89
N TYR A 644 8.01 10.11 22.41
CA TYR A 644 7.73 10.68 21.08
C TYR A 644 8.40 12.05 20.82
N PRO A 645 8.44 13.02 21.77
CA PRO A 645 9.25 14.24 21.61
C PRO A 645 10.75 13.99 21.45
N SER A 646 11.31 13.00 22.16
CA SER A 646 12.70 12.59 21.99
C SER A 646 12.97 11.89 20.66
N ASP A 647 12.01 11.14 20.14
CA ASP A 647 12.12 10.43 18.87
C ASP A 647 12.08 11.41 17.69
N VAL A 648 11.12 12.34 17.70
CA VAL A 648 11.05 13.48 16.77
C VAL A 648 12.34 14.28 16.80
N ARG A 649 12.85 14.64 17.98
CA ARG A 649 14.13 15.35 18.12
C ARG A 649 15.30 14.56 17.53
N THR A 650 15.35 13.26 17.79
CA THR A 650 16.45 12.39 17.37
C THR A 650 16.45 12.22 15.85
N ALA A 651 15.30 11.90 15.25
CA ALA A 651 15.17 11.71 13.81
C ALA A 651 15.47 12.99 13.00
N ILE A 652 14.95 14.14 13.43
CA ILE A 652 15.16 15.40 12.71
C ILE A 652 16.62 15.88 12.83
N ASN A 653 17.26 15.70 13.99
CA ASN A 653 18.69 16.00 14.14
C ASN A 653 19.59 14.97 13.44
N ALA A 654 19.16 13.70 13.32
CA ALA A 654 19.82 12.69 12.49
C ALA A 654 19.81 13.05 11.00
N GLY A 655 18.91 13.94 10.59
CA GLY A 655 18.92 14.57 9.27
C GLY A 655 17.76 14.16 8.37
N LEU A 656 16.69 13.59 8.94
CA LEU A 656 15.45 13.40 8.19
C LEU A 656 14.85 14.76 7.80
N ASP A 657 14.27 14.81 6.60
CA ASP A 657 13.70 16.03 6.03
C ASP A 657 12.16 15.98 6.04
N MET A 658 11.56 14.81 5.81
CA MET A 658 10.11 14.57 5.87
C MET A 658 9.81 13.34 6.72
N ILE A 659 8.73 13.35 7.50
CA ILE A 659 8.29 12.21 8.31
C ILE A 659 6.96 11.68 7.80
N MET A 660 6.92 10.39 7.48
CA MET A 660 5.71 9.58 7.24
C MET A 660 5.08 9.23 8.60
N VAL A 661 4.28 10.14 9.14
CA VAL A 661 3.80 10.07 10.54
C VAL A 661 2.93 8.84 10.80
N PRO A 662 2.11 8.36 9.87
CA PRO A 662 1.29 9.17 8.97
C PRO A 662 -0.10 9.47 9.58
N THR A 663 -0.42 8.90 10.75
CA THR A 663 -1.74 9.02 11.41
C THR A 663 -1.80 10.15 12.41
N ALA A 664 -0.80 10.26 13.30
CA ALA A 664 -0.72 11.28 14.35
C ALA A 664 -0.16 12.63 13.87
N TYR A 665 -0.42 13.03 12.62
CA TYR A 665 0.16 14.24 12.01
C TYR A 665 -0.06 15.54 12.78
N PRO A 666 -1.17 15.80 13.52
CA PRO A 666 -1.31 17.00 14.34
C PRO A 666 -0.35 17.01 15.53
N ASP A 667 -0.06 15.83 16.09
CA ASP A 667 0.80 15.66 17.25
C ASP A 667 2.28 15.77 16.84
N PHE A 668 2.66 15.18 15.71
CA PHE A 668 3.96 15.43 15.08
C PHE A 668 4.19 16.94 14.81
N HIS A 669 3.23 17.57 14.14
CA HIS A 669 3.31 18.99 13.75
C HIS A 669 3.48 19.93 14.95
N ARG A 670 2.77 19.67 16.04
CA ARG A 670 2.93 20.40 17.31
C ARG A 670 4.28 20.11 17.97
N THR A 671 4.63 18.83 18.10
CA THR A 671 5.85 18.38 18.79
C THR A 671 7.12 18.92 18.12
N LEU A 672 7.18 18.90 16.79
CA LEU A 672 8.30 19.47 16.02
C LEU A 672 8.48 20.97 16.30
N GLN A 673 7.39 21.74 16.32
CA GLN A 673 7.46 23.16 16.65
C GLN A 673 7.93 23.39 18.08
N ASP A 674 7.52 22.56 19.04
CA ASP A 674 7.88 22.74 20.44
C ASP A 674 9.33 22.34 20.73
N GLU A 675 9.87 21.31 20.07
CA GLU A 675 11.30 20.98 20.10
C GLU A 675 12.18 22.09 19.48
N VAL A 676 11.70 22.77 18.43
CA VAL A 676 12.41 23.93 17.83
C VAL A 676 12.34 25.16 18.73
N LYS A 677 11.16 25.52 19.28
CA LYS A 677 11.01 26.62 20.26
C LYS A 677 11.88 26.39 21.50
N ALA A 678 12.04 25.14 21.93
CA ALA A 678 12.92 24.74 23.02
C ALA A 678 14.43 24.71 22.63
N SER A 679 14.79 25.10 21.40
CA SER A 679 16.15 25.10 20.85
C SER A 679 16.84 23.72 20.85
N ARG A 680 16.05 22.63 20.88
CA ARG A 680 16.55 21.24 20.80
C ARG A 680 16.65 20.72 19.37
N ILE A 681 15.95 21.35 18.44
CA ILE A 681 16.17 21.29 17.00
C ILE A 681 16.45 22.73 16.54
N SER A 682 17.48 22.94 15.71
CA SER A 682 17.79 24.29 15.22
C SER A 682 16.91 24.71 14.04
N GLU A 683 16.58 26.00 13.91
CA GLU A 683 15.88 26.51 12.73
C GLU A 683 16.64 26.22 11.42
N ALA A 684 17.99 26.20 11.46
CA ALA A 684 18.82 25.83 10.31
C ALA A 684 18.61 24.37 9.85
N ARG A 685 18.29 23.45 10.77
CA ARG A 685 17.97 22.03 10.47
C ARG A 685 16.58 21.90 9.85
N ILE A 686 15.63 22.75 10.27
CA ILE A 686 14.32 22.89 9.61
C ILE A 686 14.47 23.50 8.20
N ASP A 687 15.32 24.51 8.05
CA ASP A 687 15.57 25.17 6.75
C ASP A 687 16.27 24.26 5.74
N ASP A 688 17.24 23.40 6.15
CA ASP A 688 17.79 22.35 5.27
C ASP A 688 16.68 21.42 4.78
N ALA A 689 15.85 20.90 5.69
CA ALA A 689 14.75 19.98 5.36
C ALA A 689 13.76 20.58 4.35
N VAL A 690 13.20 21.74 4.68
CA VAL A 690 12.19 22.39 3.84
C VAL A 690 12.81 22.86 2.51
N SER A 691 14.07 23.31 2.49
CA SER A 691 14.72 23.69 1.23
C SER A 691 14.88 22.51 0.27
N ARG A 692 15.16 21.29 0.76
CA ARG A 692 15.26 20.07 -0.05
C ARG A 692 13.90 19.63 -0.59
N ILE A 693 12.87 19.65 0.25
CA ILE A 693 11.48 19.33 -0.13
C ILE A 693 10.98 20.31 -1.21
N LEU A 694 11.11 21.62 -0.97
CA LEU A 694 10.71 22.64 -1.93
C LEU A 694 11.51 22.52 -3.24
N THR A 695 12.81 22.23 -3.18
CA THR A 695 13.63 22.01 -4.40
C THR A 695 13.05 20.91 -5.28
N GLN A 696 12.63 19.77 -4.71
CA GLN A 696 12.00 18.70 -5.49
C GLN A 696 10.60 19.08 -5.99
N LYS A 697 9.78 19.77 -5.18
CA LYS A 697 8.46 20.25 -5.62
C LYS A 697 8.53 21.23 -6.82
N PHE A 698 9.50 22.14 -6.81
CA PHE A 698 9.76 23.01 -7.97
C PHE A 698 10.34 22.23 -9.16
N ALA A 699 11.22 21.25 -8.95
CA ALA A 699 11.77 20.43 -10.03
C ALA A 699 10.74 19.52 -10.71
N LEU A 700 9.74 19.05 -9.95
CA LEU A 700 8.55 18.34 -10.43
C LEU A 700 7.54 19.24 -11.18
N GLY A 701 7.77 20.56 -11.21
CA GLY A 701 6.86 21.55 -11.80
C GLY A 701 5.52 21.69 -11.06
N LEU A 702 5.41 21.25 -9.79
CA LEU A 702 4.13 21.23 -9.07
C LEU A 702 3.56 22.62 -8.79
N PHE A 703 4.40 23.67 -8.76
CA PHE A 703 3.93 25.05 -8.62
C PHE A 703 3.30 25.58 -9.93
N GLU A 704 3.68 25.03 -11.08
CA GLU A 704 3.11 25.37 -12.39
C GLU A 704 1.95 24.44 -12.78
N LYS A 705 1.97 23.19 -12.29
CA LYS A 705 1.05 22.10 -12.64
C LYS A 705 0.71 21.30 -11.37
N PRO A 706 -0.08 21.86 -10.42
CA PRO A 706 -0.39 21.17 -9.16
C PRO A 706 -1.38 20.00 -9.33
N TYR A 707 -2.16 20.00 -10.41
CA TYR A 707 -3.25 19.05 -10.68
C TYR A 707 -2.84 17.90 -11.62
N ALA A 708 -3.66 16.85 -11.66
CA ALA A 708 -3.46 15.65 -12.45
C ALA A 708 -3.53 15.90 -13.97
N ASP A 709 -2.51 15.47 -14.71
CA ASP A 709 -2.57 15.38 -16.17
C ASP A 709 -3.13 14.01 -16.61
N THR A 710 -4.43 13.99 -16.88
CA THR A 710 -5.16 12.79 -17.28
C THR A 710 -5.01 12.42 -18.76
N SER A 711 -4.15 13.10 -19.54
CA SER A 711 -3.94 12.78 -20.96
C SER A 711 -3.40 11.35 -21.22
N ASN A 712 -2.70 10.77 -20.23
CA ASN A 712 -2.22 9.39 -20.27
C ASN A 712 -3.17 8.37 -19.59
N LEU A 713 -4.33 8.78 -19.06
CA LEU A 713 -5.19 7.91 -18.25
C LEU A 713 -5.65 6.66 -19.01
N SER A 714 -6.05 6.84 -20.28
CA SER A 714 -6.44 5.73 -21.17
C SER A 714 -5.29 4.82 -21.62
N LYS A 715 -4.05 5.05 -21.14
CA LYS A 715 -2.88 4.19 -21.39
C LYS A 715 -2.57 3.24 -20.23
N ILE A 716 -3.16 3.45 -19.06
CA ILE A 716 -3.05 2.54 -17.91
C ILE A 716 -3.55 1.15 -18.33
N GLY A 717 -2.76 0.11 -18.04
CA GLY A 717 -3.10 -1.27 -18.41
C GLY A 717 -3.15 -1.55 -19.91
N SER A 718 -2.65 -0.64 -20.76
CA SER A 718 -2.75 -0.79 -22.22
C SER A 718 -1.90 -1.94 -22.76
N ALA A 719 -2.27 -2.48 -23.92
CA ALA A 719 -1.53 -3.57 -24.57
C ALA A 719 -0.04 -3.23 -24.85
N GLU A 720 0.28 -1.95 -25.04
CA GLU A 720 1.66 -1.43 -25.17
C GLU A 720 2.46 -1.61 -23.87
N HIS A 721 1.85 -1.25 -22.74
CA HIS A 721 2.45 -1.38 -21.41
C HIS A 721 2.54 -2.85 -20.97
N ARG A 722 1.47 -3.62 -21.17
CA ARG A 722 1.42 -5.07 -20.91
C ARG A 722 2.42 -5.86 -21.77
N ALA A 723 2.74 -5.41 -22.97
CA ALA A 723 3.81 -6.02 -23.77
C ALA A 723 5.20 -5.89 -23.12
N VAL A 724 5.46 -4.83 -22.33
CA VAL A 724 6.69 -4.68 -21.54
C VAL A 724 6.70 -5.64 -20.36
N ALA A 725 5.58 -5.73 -19.62
CA ALA A 725 5.44 -6.71 -18.52
C ALA A 725 5.58 -8.16 -19.03
N ARG A 726 5.00 -8.50 -20.19
CA ARG A 726 5.20 -9.80 -20.87
C ARG A 726 6.67 -10.05 -21.28
N GLU A 727 7.38 -9.02 -21.78
CA GLU A 727 8.82 -9.14 -22.09
C GLU A 727 9.63 -9.43 -20.82
N ALA A 728 9.34 -8.73 -19.73
CA ALA A 728 9.99 -8.90 -18.43
C ALA A 728 9.69 -10.29 -17.83
N ALA A 729 8.41 -10.69 -17.78
CA ALA A 729 7.96 -11.98 -17.28
C ALA A 729 8.57 -13.15 -18.05
N ALA A 730 8.71 -13.06 -19.38
CA ALA A 730 9.39 -14.08 -20.16
C ALA A 730 10.90 -14.14 -19.88
N LYS A 731 11.56 -12.99 -19.70
CA LYS A 731 13.01 -12.92 -19.42
C LYS A 731 13.36 -13.32 -17.98
N SER A 732 12.43 -13.20 -17.03
CA SER A 732 12.67 -13.52 -15.61
C SER A 732 12.72 -15.02 -15.33
N GLN A 733 12.11 -15.86 -16.19
CA GLN A 733 11.99 -17.30 -15.97
C GLN A 733 13.37 -17.96 -16.01
N VAL A 734 13.74 -18.64 -14.90
CA VAL A 734 15.02 -19.35 -14.76
C VAL A 734 14.80 -20.85 -14.84
N LEU A 735 15.31 -21.47 -15.91
CA LEU A 735 15.25 -22.92 -16.10
C LEU A 735 16.38 -23.59 -15.31
N LEU A 736 16.07 -24.27 -14.21
CA LEU A 736 17.05 -24.89 -13.31
C LEU A 736 17.44 -26.30 -13.79
N LYS A 737 16.43 -27.08 -14.21
CA LYS A 737 16.55 -28.45 -14.72
C LYS A 737 15.70 -28.60 -15.99
N ASN A 738 16.14 -29.42 -16.94
CA ASN A 738 15.41 -29.73 -18.18
C ASN A 738 15.87 -31.07 -18.79
N ASP A 739 15.75 -32.13 -18.00
CA ASP A 739 16.12 -33.48 -18.42
C ASP A 739 15.25 -33.94 -19.59
N SER A 740 15.84 -34.79 -20.45
CA SER A 740 15.23 -35.21 -21.72
C SER A 740 14.77 -34.09 -22.68
N ALA A 741 15.09 -32.82 -22.40
CA ALA A 741 14.54 -31.65 -23.10
C ALA A 741 13.00 -31.63 -23.14
N VAL A 742 12.35 -31.77 -21.97
CA VAL A 742 10.88 -31.62 -21.83
C VAL A 742 10.41 -30.23 -22.27
N LEU A 743 11.17 -29.18 -21.97
CA LEU A 743 10.92 -27.82 -22.46
C LEU A 743 11.82 -27.48 -23.66
N PRO A 744 11.30 -26.81 -24.71
CA PRO A 744 9.93 -26.29 -24.83
C PRO A 744 8.88 -27.35 -25.21
N LEU A 745 7.67 -27.16 -24.69
CA LEU A 745 6.47 -27.91 -25.04
C LEU A 745 6.10 -27.70 -26.51
N LYS A 746 5.55 -28.74 -27.14
CA LYS A 746 5.00 -28.67 -28.50
C LYS A 746 3.51 -28.35 -28.43
N PRO A 747 2.98 -27.43 -29.26
CA PRO A 747 1.54 -27.12 -29.29
C PRO A 747 0.63 -28.31 -29.63
N SER A 748 1.17 -29.41 -30.15
CA SER A 748 0.42 -30.64 -30.46
C SER A 748 0.37 -31.67 -29.33
N GLN A 749 1.04 -31.42 -28.19
CA GLN A 749 1.01 -32.34 -27.05
C GLN A 749 -0.31 -32.24 -26.29
N LYS A 750 -0.74 -33.35 -25.73
CA LYS A 750 -1.76 -33.40 -24.69
C LYS A 750 -1.11 -33.02 -23.35
N VAL A 751 -1.56 -31.94 -22.75
CA VAL A 751 -0.93 -31.36 -21.55
C VAL A 751 -1.87 -31.53 -20.35
N TYR A 752 -1.36 -32.11 -19.27
CA TYR A 752 -2.03 -32.11 -17.97
C TYR A 752 -1.49 -30.95 -17.13
N VAL A 753 -2.35 -30.05 -16.66
CA VAL A 753 -1.96 -28.90 -15.83
C VAL A 753 -2.53 -29.03 -14.42
N ALA A 754 -1.71 -28.79 -13.41
CA ALA A 754 -2.09 -28.84 -11.99
C ALA A 754 -1.31 -27.83 -11.14
N GLY A 755 -1.57 -27.83 -9.83
CA GLY A 755 -0.91 -27.00 -8.83
C GLY A 755 -1.73 -25.78 -8.42
N SER A 756 -1.50 -25.31 -7.19
CA SER A 756 -2.18 -24.17 -6.56
C SER A 756 -2.18 -22.90 -7.40
N ASN A 757 -1.08 -22.62 -8.10
CA ASN A 757 -0.76 -21.33 -8.73
C ASN A 757 -0.95 -21.33 -10.25
N ALA A 758 -1.52 -22.40 -10.83
CA ALA A 758 -1.72 -22.50 -12.28
C ALA A 758 -2.75 -21.49 -12.83
N ASP A 759 -3.85 -21.29 -12.11
CA ASP A 759 -4.97 -20.42 -12.52
C ASP A 759 -5.30 -19.36 -11.46
N ASP A 760 -4.27 -18.83 -10.81
CA ASP A 760 -4.38 -17.84 -9.74
C ASP A 760 -3.58 -16.57 -10.08
N LEU A 761 -4.29 -15.47 -10.36
CA LEU A 761 -3.68 -14.21 -10.79
C LEU A 761 -3.01 -13.47 -9.62
N GLY A 762 -3.59 -13.59 -8.42
CA GLY A 762 -3.08 -13.03 -7.19
C GLY A 762 -1.75 -13.66 -6.79
N ASN A 763 -1.68 -14.99 -6.77
CA ASN A 763 -0.46 -15.71 -6.38
C ASN A 763 0.71 -15.44 -7.33
N GLN A 764 0.48 -15.31 -8.64
CA GLN A 764 1.54 -14.93 -9.59
C GLN A 764 1.93 -13.43 -9.55
N ALA A 765 1.12 -12.57 -8.94
CA ALA A 765 1.45 -11.17 -8.71
C ALA A 765 2.15 -10.94 -7.36
N GLY A 766 1.76 -11.69 -6.33
CA GLY A 766 2.32 -11.66 -4.99
C GLY A 766 1.88 -10.45 -4.16
N GLY A 767 2.64 -10.15 -3.11
CA GLY A 767 2.41 -8.99 -2.26
C GLY A 767 2.48 -7.66 -3.01
N TRP A 768 2.03 -6.59 -2.34
CA TRP A 768 1.88 -5.25 -2.91
C TRP A 768 0.96 -5.16 -4.15
N THR A 769 0.06 -6.13 -4.37
CA THR A 769 -0.89 -6.10 -5.50
C THR A 769 -2.31 -5.84 -5.02
N ILE A 770 -2.89 -4.67 -5.36
CA ILE A 770 -4.20 -4.14 -4.94
C ILE A 770 -4.34 -3.90 -3.43
N SER A 771 -3.99 -4.88 -2.60
CA SER A 771 -3.82 -4.76 -1.15
C SER A 771 -2.32 -4.83 -0.77
N TRP A 772 -2.01 -4.49 0.48
CA TRP A 772 -0.64 -4.56 1.02
C TRP A 772 -0.03 -5.97 0.95
N GLN A 773 -0.69 -6.94 1.57
CA GLN A 773 -0.24 -8.35 1.55
C GLN A 773 -0.49 -9.05 0.20
N GLY A 774 -1.24 -8.42 -0.71
CA GLY A 774 -1.89 -9.10 -1.83
C GLY A 774 -3.05 -10.00 -1.35
N SER A 775 -3.61 -10.78 -2.27
CA SER A 775 -4.52 -11.89 -1.95
C SER A 775 -4.64 -12.84 -3.15
N SER A 776 -5.03 -14.07 -2.89
CA SER A 776 -5.22 -15.11 -3.92
C SER A 776 -6.44 -14.81 -4.82
N GLY A 777 -6.48 -15.44 -6.00
CA GLY A 777 -7.60 -15.38 -6.93
C GLY A 777 -7.50 -14.25 -7.95
N LYS A 778 -8.66 -13.80 -8.47
CA LYS A 778 -8.72 -12.81 -9.57
C LYS A 778 -8.90 -11.39 -9.05
N ILE A 779 -7.84 -10.86 -8.42
CA ILE A 779 -7.84 -9.57 -7.74
C ILE A 779 -7.76 -8.34 -8.68
N THR A 780 -7.35 -8.53 -9.94
CA THR A 780 -7.20 -7.46 -10.93
C THR A 780 -7.35 -7.99 -12.37
N THR A 781 -7.07 -7.17 -13.38
CA THR A 781 -7.07 -7.57 -14.79
C THR A 781 -5.68 -8.06 -15.22
N GLY A 782 -5.61 -9.30 -15.73
CA GLY A 782 -4.39 -9.92 -16.21
C GLY A 782 -4.66 -11.22 -16.96
N THR A 783 -3.68 -12.11 -17.00
CA THR A 783 -3.74 -13.43 -17.61
C THR A 783 -2.97 -14.41 -16.73
N THR A 784 -3.63 -15.47 -16.28
CA THR A 784 -3.00 -16.53 -15.47
C THR A 784 -1.99 -17.34 -16.30
N VAL A 785 -1.11 -18.11 -15.65
CA VAL A 785 -0.22 -19.06 -16.36
C VAL A 785 -1.04 -20.04 -17.22
N LEU A 786 -2.13 -20.59 -16.68
CA LEU A 786 -3.04 -21.49 -17.39
C LEU A 786 -3.72 -20.81 -18.59
N GLU A 787 -4.25 -19.59 -18.42
CA GLU A 787 -4.81 -18.81 -19.53
C GLU A 787 -3.74 -18.52 -20.61
N GLY A 788 -2.52 -18.16 -20.19
CA GLY A 788 -1.38 -17.98 -21.08
C GLY A 788 -1.03 -19.25 -21.88
N MET A 789 -1.04 -20.42 -21.23
CA MET A 789 -0.81 -21.71 -21.88
C MET A 789 -1.92 -22.04 -22.90
N LYS A 790 -3.18 -21.84 -22.54
CA LYS A 790 -4.34 -22.01 -23.45
C LYS A 790 -4.25 -21.07 -24.66
N LYS A 791 -3.87 -19.80 -24.47
CA LYS A 791 -3.60 -18.85 -25.57
C LYS A 791 -2.39 -19.27 -26.41
N ALA A 792 -1.38 -19.89 -25.79
CA ALA A 792 -0.15 -20.24 -26.48
C ALA A 792 -0.29 -21.42 -27.44
N ALA A 793 -1.16 -22.38 -27.10
CA ALA A 793 -1.49 -23.56 -27.90
C ALA A 793 -3.02 -23.84 -27.86
N PRO A 794 -3.84 -23.07 -28.60
CA PRO A 794 -5.31 -23.16 -28.53
C PRO A 794 -5.87 -24.49 -29.06
N ASP A 795 -5.12 -25.20 -29.90
CA ASP A 795 -5.49 -26.51 -30.45
C ASP A 795 -4.99 -27.69 -29.58
N ALA A 796 -4.26 -27.41 -28.48
CA ALA A 796 -3.77 -28.46 -27.58
C ALA A 796 -4.91 -29.04 -26.74
N ALA A 797 -4.91 -30.36 -26.57
CA ALA A 797 -5.78 -31.01 -25.59
C ALA A 797 -5.19 -30.79 -24.19
N LEU A 798 -5.62 -29.70 -23.54
CA LEU A 798 -5.17 -29.29 -22.22
C LEU A 798 -6.24 -29.64 -21.17
N THR A 799 -5.88 -30.47 -20.20
CA THR A 799 -6.69 -30.78 -19.01
C THR A 799 -6.15 -29.97 -17.83
N TYR A 800 -7.02 -29.39 -17.01
CA TYR A 800 -6.63 -28.70 -15.78
C TYR A 800 -7.32 -29.30 -14.55
N SER A 801 -6.55 -29.52 -13.48
CA SER A 801 -7.04 -29.95 -12.16
C SER A 801 -6.11 -29.39 -11.08
N LYS A 802 -6.57 -28.39 -10.30
CA LYS A 802 -5.75 -27.67 -9.30
C LYS A 802 -5.00 -28.62 -8.35
N ASP A 803 -5.71 -29.61 -7.82
CA ASP A 803 -5.26 -30.64 -6.88
C ASP A 803 -4.75 -31.93 -7.56
N ALA A 804 -4.60 -31.92 -8.89
CA ALA A 804 -4.36 -33.10 -9.72
C ALA A 804 -5.36 -34.26 -9.52
N SER A 805 -6.59 -34.04 -9.03
CA SER A 805 -7.60 -35.10 -8.84
C SER A 805 -8.06 -35.76 -10.15
N ALA A 806 -8.16 -35.03 -11.25
CA ALA A 806 -8.58 -35.55 -12.55
C ALA A 806 -7.65 -36.66 -13.08
N PRO A 807 -8.14 -37.62 -13.90
CA PRO A 807 -7.32 -38.70 -14.44
C PRO A 807 -6.11 -38.20 -15.23
N THR A 808 -4.92 -38.67 -14.85
CA THR A 808 -3.64 -38.33 -15.47
C THR A 808 -3.37 -39.11 -16.76
N ASP A 809 -3.99 -40.28 -16.95
CA ASP A 809 -3.76 -41.16 -18.09
C ASP A 809 -4.01 -40.49 -19.46
N GLY A 810 -3.17 -40.83 -20.43
CA GLY A 810 -3.35 -40.43 -21.83
C GLY A 810 -2.88 -39.02 -22.20
N HIS A 811 -2.14 -38.34 -21.31
CA HIS A 811 -1.44 -37.08 -21.57
C HIS A 811 0.04 -37.35 -21.94
N ASP A 812 0.66 -36.44 -22.71
CA ASP A 812 2.05 -36.57 -23.16
C ASP A 812 3.06 -35.93 -22.18
N VAL A 813 2.61 -34.96 -21.39
CA VAL A 813 3.44 -34.13 -20.49
C VAL A 813 2.58 -33.46 -19.41
N GLY A 814 3.11 -33.38 -18.20
CA GLY A 814 2.53 -32.65 -17.08
C GLY A 814 3.18 -31.28 -16.88
N VAL A 815 2.39 -30.29 -16.45
CA VAL A 815 2.87 -28.97 -16.00
C VAL A 815 2.24 -28.68 -14.64
N VAL A 816 3.07 -28.48 -13.61
CA VAL A 816 2.61 -28.29 -12.23
C VAL A 816 3.09 -26.93 -11.75
N VAL A 817 2.16 -26.00 -11.48
CA VAL A 817 2.48 -24.61 -11.12
C VAL A 817 2.09 -24.37 -9.66
N VAL A 818 3.10 -24.20 -8.81
CA VAL A 818 2.98 -24.28 -7.34
C VAL A 818 3.88 -23.25 -6.66
N GLY A 819 3.76 -23.07 -5.36
CA GLY A 819 4.69 -22.25 -4.58
C GLY A 819 4.00 -21.46 -3.48
N GLU A 820 4.41 -20.21 -3.30
CA GLU A 820 3.92 -19.36 -2.22
C GLU A 820 2.60 -18.66 -2.59
N THR A 821 1.83 -18.29 -1.59
CA THR A 821 0.76 -17.29 -1.67
C THR A 821 1.33 -15.88 -1.45
N PRO A 822 0.58 -14.80 -1.75
CA PRO A 822 1.02 -13.43 -1.48
C PRO A 822 1.39 -13.17 -0.01
N TYR A 823 2.41 -12.35 0.21
CA TYR A 823 2.85 -11.79 1.49
C TYR A 823 3.66 -10.51 1.26
N ALA A 824 3.77 -9.66 2.28
CA ALA A 824 4.65 -8.48 2.28
C ALA A 824 5.24 -8.23 3.66
N GLU A 825 6.48 -7.74 3.69
CA GLU A 825 7.21 -7.37 4.93
C GLU A 825 7.34 -8.58 5.88
N GLY A 826 7.58 -8.35 7.17
CA GLY A 826 7.79 -9.44 8.13
C GLY A 826 6.63 -10.42 8.33
N PHE A 827 5.46 -10.21 7.70
CA PHE A 827 4.45 -11.26 7.57
C PHE A 827 4.94 -12.43 6.72
N GLY A 828 5.75 -12.16 5.68
CA GLY A 828 6.39 -13.18 4.86
C GLY A 828 7.63 -13.83 5.47
N ASP A 829 8.02 -13.46 6.70
CA ASP A 829 9.21 -14.02 7.34
C ASP A 829 9.04 -15.52 7.64
N VAL A 830 10.08 -16.29 7.35
CA VAL A 830 10.11 -17.72 7.71
C VAL A 830 10.10 -17.86 9.24
N GLY A 831 9.26 -18.77 9.73
CA GLY A 831 8.96 -18.95 11.15
C GLY A 831 7.76 -18.14 11.65
N ASN A 832 7.20 -17.23 10.84
CA ASN A 832 5.98 -16.47 11.14
C ASN A 832 4.75 -17.06 10.42
N GLY A 833 4.59 -18.39 10.46
CA GLY A 833 3.56 -19.11 9.69
C GLY A 833 3.95 -19.42 8.23
N HIS A 834 5.02 -18.80 7.72
CA HIS A 834 5.64 -19.14 6.44
C HIS A 834 6.89 -20.01 6.65
N ASP A 835 7.22 -20.82 5.64
CA ASP A 835 8.47 -21.57 5.52
C ASP A 835 8.99 -21.51 4.07
N LEU A 836 10.07 -22.25 3.77
CA LEU A 836 10.63 -22.35 2.42
C LEU A 836 10.17 -23.61 1.67
N GLU A 837 9.15 -24.31 2.18
CA GLU A 837 8.74 -25.63 1.73
C GLU A 837 7.42 -25.55 0.94
N LEU A 838 7.30 -26.35 -0.13
CA LEU A 838 6.02 -26.46 -0.82
C LEU A 838 4.93 -26.99 0.13
N THR A 839 3.70 -26.47 -0.01
CA THR A 839 2.55 -26.92 0.77
C THR A 839 2.30 -28.43 0.60
N ALA A 840 1.63 -29.06 1.57
CA ALA A 840 1.32 -30.50 1.48
C ALA A 840 0.47 -30.84 0.23
N ALA A 841 -0.44 -29.94 -0.17
CA ALA A 841 -1.25 -30.10 -1.38
C ALA A 841 -0.40 -29.99 -2.66
N ASP A 842 0.51 -29.01 -2.74
CA ASP A 842 1.37 -28.83 -3.89
C ASP A 842 2.42 -29.95 -4.02
N LYS A 843 2.97 -30.43 -2.90
CA LYS A 843 3.79 -31.64 -2.85
C LYS A 843 3.03 -32.84 -3.44
N ALA A 844 1.78 -33.07 -3.01
CA ALA A 844 0.96 -34.15 -3.53
C ALA A 844 0.64 -34.01 -5.04
N ALA A 845 0.41 -32.79 -5.52
CA ALA A 845 0.18 -32.51 -6.95
C ALA A 845 1.43 -32.79 -7.80
N VAL A 846 2.61 -32.34 -7.34
CA VAL A 846 3.91 -32.64 -7.97
C VAL A 846 4.15 -34.16 -7.99
N ASP A 847 4.06 -34.82 -6.83
CA ASP A 847 4.30 -36.25 -6.68
C ASP A 847 3.40 -37.08 -7.61
N LYS A 848 2.10 -36.74 -7.68
CA LYS A 848 1.12 -37.44 -8.51
C LYS A 848 1.36 -37.27 -10.01
N VAL A 849 1.67 -36.05 -10.47
CA VAL A 849 1.82 -35.77 -11.90
C VAL A 849 3.18 -36.28 -12.43
N CYS A 850 4.27 -36.04 -11.69
CA CYS A 850 5.62 -36.47 -12.09
C CYS A 850 5.79 -38.01 -12.03
N ALA A 851 5.08 -38.71 -11.14
CA ALA A 851 5.06 -40.18 -11.16
C ALA A 851 4.27 -40.77 -12.36
N ALA A 852 3.33 -40.03 -12.94
CA ALA A 852 2.47 -40.51 -14.01
C ALA A 852 3.03 -40.26 -15.42
N MET A 853 3.77 -39.17 -15.62
CA MET A 853 4.30 -38.74 -16.90
C MET A 853 5.47 -37.77 -16.72
N LYS A 854 6.19 -37.46 -17.80
CA LYS A 854 7.22 -36.41 -17.76
C LYS A 854 6.63 -35.07 -17.34
N CYS A 855 7.26 -34.39 -16.39
CA CYS A 855 6.68 -33.19 -15.79
C CYS A 855 7.62 -31.96 -15.84
N ALA A 856 7.01 -30.78 -16.02
CA ALA A 856 7.64 -29.49 -15.75
C ALA A 856 7.00 -28.88 -14.49
N VAL A 857 7.80 -28.60 -13.46
CA VAL A 857 7.35 -27.90 -12.25
C VAL A 857 7.77 -26.44 -12.34
N LEU A 858 6.81 -25.54 -12.16
CA LEU A 858 7.00 -24.10 -12.09
C LEU A 858 6.79 -23.65 -10.64
N ILE A 859 7.82 -23.01 -10.08
CA ILE A 859 7.76 -22.42 -8.74
C ILE A 859 7.43 -20.94 -8.89
N VAL A 860 6.24 -20.56 -8.45
CA VAL A 860 5.76 -19.17 -8.31
C VAL A 860 5.95 -18.77 -6.86
N SER A 861 6.94 -17.91 -6.59
CA SER A 861 7.38 -17.58 -5.23
C SER A 861 8.18 -16.27 -5.21
N GLY A 862 8.25 -15.61 -4.05
CA GLY A 862 9.08 -14.42 -3.88
C GLY A 862 10.58 -14.72 -3.75
N ARG A 863 10.93 -15.99 -3.53
CA ARG A 863 12.25 -16.48 -3.11
C ARG A 863 12.47 -17.94 -3.51
N PRO A 864 13.68 -18.51 -3.39
CA PRO A 864 13.90 -19.94 -3.54
C PRO A 864 12.97 -20.79 -2.66
N GLN A 865 12.55 -21.94 -3.17
CA GLN A 865 11.76 -22.92 -2.44
C GLN A 865 12.50 -24.26 -2.42
N LEU A 866 12.45 -24.95 -1.29
CA LEU A 866 13.07 -26.24 -1.07
C LEU A 866 12.27 -27.33 -1.78
N ILE A 867 12.93 -27.97 -2.75
CA ILE A 867 12.37 -29.09 -3.53
C ILE A 867 12.65 -30.43 -2.84
N GLY A 868 13.77 -30.50 -2.11
CA GLY A 868 14.24 -31.70 -1.43
C GLY A 868 14.34 -32.91 -2.36
N ASP A 869 13.96 -34.07 -1.82
CA ASP A 869 14.03 -35.40 -2.41
C ASP A 869 13.35 -35.49 -3.81
N ARG A 870 12.31 -34.68 -4.04
CA ARG A 870 11.51 -34.65 -5.28
C ARG A 870 12.30 -34.21 -6.51
N LEU A 871 13.47 -33.58 -6.34
CA LEU A 871 14.27 -33.10 -7.47
C LEU A 871 14.72 -34.23 -8.41
N GLY A 872 14.76 -35.48 -7.93
CA GLY A 872 14.99 -36.65 -8.78
C GLY A 872 13.89 -36.85 -9.83
N ASP A 873 12.63 -36.77 -9.40
CA ASP A 873 11.45 -37.14 -10.19
C ASP A 873 10.94 -36.03 -11.12
N ILE A 874 11.36 -34.78 -10.90
CA ILE A 874 10.98 -33.63 -11.74
C ILE A 874 11.84 -33.57 -13.01
N ASP A 875 11.32 -33.77 -14.22
CA ASP A 875 12.14 -33.65 -15.44
C ASP A 875 12.61 -32.22 -15.70
N ALA A 876 11.73 -31.22 -15.55
CA ALA A 876 12.05 -29.82 -15.74
C ALA A 876 11.60 -28.97 -14.55
N LEU A 877 12.46 -28.05 -14.10
CA LEU A 877 12.20 -27.16 -12.96
C LEU A 877 12.45 -25.72 -13.38
N VAL A 878 11.47 -24.84 -13.15
CA VAL A 878 11.52 -23.42 -13.50
C VAL A 878 11.24 -22.57 -12.27
N ALA A 879 12.17 -21.68 -11.91
CA ALA A 879 11.86 -20.56 -11.03
C ALA A 879 11.13 -19.50 -11.85
N SER A 880 9.84 -19.30 -11.53
CA SER A 880 8.95 -18.38 -12.23
C SER A 880 8.87 -17.02 -11.54
N TRP A 881 9.30 -16.97 -10.27
CA TRP A 881 9.20 -15.83 -9.35
C TRP A 881 7.74 -15.38 -9.17
N LEU A 882 7.53 -14.08 -8.97
CA LEU A 882 6.22 -13.43 -9.03
C LEU A 882 6.16 -12.65 -10.36
N PRO A 883 5.66 -13.24 -11.48
CA PRO A 883 5.74 -12.66 -12.82
C PRO A 883 4.76 -11.51 -13.12
N GLY A 884 3.86 -11.14 -12.21
CA GLY A 884 2.89 -10.05 -12.41
C GLY A 884 1.68 -10.46 -13.25
N THR A 885 1.02 -9.52 -13.94
CA THR A 885 -0.27 -9.80 -14.62
C THR A 885 -0.16 -10.59 -15.92
N GLU A 886 1.04 -10.79 -16.47
CA GLU A 886 1.22 -11.25 -17.84
C GLU A 886 1.73 -12.70 -17.93
N GLY A 887 0.91 -13.66 -17.49
CA GLY A 887 1.20 -15.12 -17.59
C GLY A 887 1.43 -15.62 -19.03
N ASP A 888 1.00 -14.84 -20.03
CA ASP A 888 1.40 -14.93 -21.43
C ASP A 888 2.94 -14.96 -21.64
N GLY A 889 3.71 -14.29 -20.76
CA GLY A 889 5.19 -14.26 -20.80
C GLY A 889 5.82 -15.56 -20.29
N VAL A 890 5.22 -16.18 -19.27
CA VAL A 890 5.60 -17.53 -18.80
C VAL A 890 5.32 -18.55 -19.91
N ALA A 891 4.13 -18.49 -20.52
CA ALA A 891 3.76 -19.38 -21.62
C ALA A 891 4.62 -19.20 -22.88
N ASP A 892 5.14 -17.99 -23.16
CA ASP A 892 6.05 -17.73 -24.29
C ASP A 892 7.33 -18.59 -24.22
N VAL A 893 7.91 -18.78 -23.03
CA VAL A 893 9.13 -19.61 -22.88
C VAL A 893 8.80 -21.10 -22.77
N LEU A 894 7.69 -21.47 -22.11
CA LEU A 894 7.24 -22.87 -22.02
C LEU A 894 7.01 -23.49 -23.41
N TYR A 895 6.38 -22.75 -24.33
CA TYR A 895 6.14 -23.20 -25.72
C TYR A 895 7.24 -22.79 -26.72
N GLY A 896 8.36 -22.23 -26.24
CA GLY A 896 9.51 -21.90 -27.10
C GLY A 896 9.26 -20.79 -28.12
N LYS A 897 8.27 -19.92 -27.89
CA LYS A 897 8.12 -18.64 -28.62
C LYS A 897 9.26 -17.67 -28.27
N ARG A 898 9.80 -17.82 -27.04
CA ARG A 898 11.02 -17.18 -26.55
C ARG A 898 11.95 -18.24 -25.96
N ALA A 899 13.25 -17.96 -25.94
CA ALA A 899 14.21 -18.78 -25.21
C ALA A 899 14.12 -18.49 -23.71
N PHE A 900 14.36 -19.49 -22.86
CA PHE A 900 14.74 -19.22 -21.47
C PHE A 900 16.08 -18.48 -21.45
N THR A 901 16.12 -17.33 -20.78
CA THR A 901 17.32 -16.49 -20.64
C THR A 901 17.59 -16.05 -19.20
N GLY A 902 16.65 -16.26 -18.28
CA GLY A 902 16.79 -15.85 -16.89
C GLY A 902 17.91 -16.61 -16.18
N GLN A 903 18.55 -15.94 -15.23
CA GLN A 903 19.63 -16.47 -14.40
C GLN A 903 19.33 -16.17 -12.93
N LEU A 904 19.59 -17.13 -12.03
CA LEU A 904 19.33 -17.02 -10.61
C LEU A 904 19.91 -15.71 -10.02
N PRO A 905 19.08 -14.75 -9.57
CA PRO A 905 19.50 -13.49 -8.95
C PRO A 905 19.95 -13.67 -7.49
N VAL A 906 19.65 -14.85 -6.94
CA VAL A 906 19.96 -15.30 -5.59
C VAL A 906 20.34 -16.79 -5.65
N THR A 907 21.11 -17.24 -4.68
CA THR A 907 21.59 -18.61 -4.54
C THR A 907 20.42 -19.53 -4.16
N TRP A 908 20.31 -20.71 -4.79
CA TRP A 908 19.28 -21.68 -4.41
C TRP A 908 19.84 -22.66 -3.36
N PRO A 909 19.39 -22.61 -2.09
CA PRO A 909 19.88 -23.49 -1.04
C PRO A 909 19.43 -24.95 -1.26
N ARG A 910 20.20 -25.91 -0.74
CA ARG A 910 19.82 -27.32 -0.62
C ARG A 910 18.86 -27.56 0.54
N SER A 911 18.99 -26.78 1.62
CA SER A 911 18.17 -26.83 2.82
C SER A 911 18.25 -25.50 3.57
N GLU A 912 17.24 -25.21 4.39
CA GLU A 912 17.19 -23.99 5.21
C GLU A 912 18.41 -23.86 6.15
N ALA A 913 18.97 -24.97 6.62
CA ALA A 913 20.16 -25.00 7.47
C ALA A 913 21.44 -24.49 6.79
N GLN A 914 21.42 -24.18 5.49
CA GLN A 914 22.49 -23.47 4.80
C GLN A 914 22.38 -21.94 4.91
N LEU A 915 21.23 -21.39 5.30
CA LEU A 915 20.97 -19.94 5.25
C LEU A 915 21.58 -19.20 6.46
N PRO A 916 22.21 -18.03 6.24
CA PRO A 916 22.45 -17.37 4.94
C PRO A 916 23.57 -18.05 4.11
N VAL A 917 23.39 -18.11 2.78
CA VAL A 917 24.42 -18.59 1.83
C VAL A 917 24.38 -17.78 0.53
N ASN A 918 25.48 -17.09 0.22
CA ASN A 918 25.56 -16.07 -0.83
C ASN A 918 26.83 -16.21 -1.69
N VAL A 919 26.81 -15.66 -2.90
CA VAL A 919 27.98 -15.58 -3.78
C VAL A 919 29.13 -14.86 -3.09
N GLY A 920 30.32 -15.47 -3.16
CA GLY A 920 31.53 -15.00 -2.47
C GLY A 920 31.85 -15.78 -1.19
N ASP A 921 30.85 -16.36 -0.53
CA ASP A 921 31.00 -17.04 0.76
C ASP A 921 32.11 -18.10 0.78
N LYS A 922 32.83 -18.19 1.90
CA LYS A 922 33.97 -19.10 2.04
C LYS A 922 33.56 -20.57 1.84
N ALA A 923 32.41 -20.96 2.41
CA ALA A 923 31.78 -22.24 2.19
C ALA A 923 30.52 -22.01 1.33
N TYR A 924 30.52 -22.52 0.10
CA TYR A 924 29.46 -22.28 -0.86
C TYR A 924 29.13 -23.58 -1.60
N ASP A 925 28.09 -24.27 -1.14
CA ASP A 925 27.61 -25.55 -1.69
C ASP A 925 26.09 -25.54 -1.95
N PRO A 926 25.61 -24.69 -2.87
CA PRO A 926 24.19 -24.53 -3.14
C PRO A 926 23.63 -25.67 -3.97
N GLN A 927 22.29 -25.78 -4.01
CA GLN A 927 21.60 -26.68 -4.94
C GLN A 927 21.77 -26.19 -6.39
N TYR A 928 21.63 -24.88 -6.59
CA TYR A 928 21.98 -24.19 -7.82
C TYR A 928 22.70 -22.87 -7.47
N PRO A 929 23.89 -22.62 -8.05
CA PRO A 929 24.63 -21.40 -7.75
C PRO A 929 23.94 -20.14 -8.31
N TYR A 930 24.23 -19.01 -7.70
CA TYR A 930 23.96 -17.68 -8.27
C TYR A 930 24.40 -17.65 -9.74
N GLY A 931 23.55 -17.07 -10.60
CA GLY A 931 23.78 -17.05 -12.04
C GLY A 931 23.45 -18.33 -12.80
N TRP A 932 22.96 -19.38 -12.14
CA TRP A 932 22.49 -20.60 -12.82
C TRP A 932 21.21 -20.32 -13.59
N GLY A 933 21.04 -20.99 -14.73
CA GLY A 933 19.93 -20.76 -15.65
C GLY A 933 20.25 -21.38 -16.99
N LEU A 934 19.56 -22.48 -17.31
CA LEU A 934 19.66 -23.17 -18.60
C LEU A 934 18.90 -22.38 -19.66
N THR A 935 19.24 -22.61 -20.93
CA THR A 935 18.57 -21.96 -22.07
C THR A 935 17.86 -22.98 -22.95
N THR A 936 16.85 -22.52 -23.68
CA THR A 936 16.21 -23.25 -24.78
C THR A 936 16.51 -22.56 -26.11
N LEU A 937 16.22 -23.22 -27.23
CA LEU A 937 16.42 -22.72 -28.62
C LEU A 937 17.89 -22.48 -29.04
N SER A 938 18.82 -22.33 -28.09
CA SER A 938 20.27 -22.28 -28.30
C SER A 938 20.95 -23.56 -27.84
N ARG A 939 22.04 -23.96 -28.50
CA ARG A 939 22.88 -25.09 -28.07
C ARG A 939 24.20 -24.58 -27.46
N PRO A 940 24.68 -25.17 -26.35
CA PRO A 940 26.02 -24.88 -25.84
C PRO A 940 27.10 -25.07 -26.93
N PRO A 941 28.12 -24.20 -27.00
CA PRO A 941 29.25 -24.40 -27.90
C PRO A 941 29.98 -25.72 -27.61
N SER A 942 30.44 -26.39 -28.67
CA SER A 942 31.27 -27.60 -28.55
C SER A 942 32.77 -27.26 -28.47
N GLY A 943 33.61 -28.27 -28.20
CA GLY A 943 35.08 -28.14 -28.21
C GLY A 943 35.77 -27.95 -26.85
N GLY A 944 35.00 -27.88 -25.76
CA GLY A 944 35.51 -27.89 -24.39
C GLY A 944 36.54 -26.80 -24.09
N GLU A 945 37.65 -27.17 -23.43
CA GLU A 945 38.65 -26.20 -22.99
C GLU A 945 39.32 -25.43 -24.15
N HIS A 946 39.41 -26.01 -25.36
CA HIS A 946 39.96 -25.30 -26.52
C HIS A 946 39.08 -24.10 -26.91
N THR A 947 37.76 -24.26 -26.86
CA THR A 947 36.80 -23.18 -27.12
C THR A 947 36.82 -22.15 -25.99
N LEU A 948 36.88 -22.58 -24.73
CA LEU A 948 37.02 -21.65 -23.59
C LEU A 948 38.30 -20.80 -23.68
N ARG A 949 39.43 -21.36 -24.13
CA ARG A 949 40.66 -20.59 -24.40
C ARG A 949 40.48 -19.57 -25.53
N ALA A 950 39.72 -19.90 -26.57
CA ALA A 950 39.41 -18.96 -27.64
C ALA A 950 38.49 -17.81 -27.16
N ILE A 951 37.47 -18.13 -26.35
CA ILE A 951 36.61 -17.13 -25.69
C ILE A 951 37.45 -16.23 -24.78
N ALA A 952 38.38 -16.78 -23.98
CA ALA A 952 39.26 -15.98 -23.12
C ALA A 952 40.16 -15.00 -23.89
N LEU A 953 40.65 -15.39 -25.08
CA LEU A 953 41.40 -14.49 -25.97
C LEU A 953 40.49 -13.37 -26.54
N ALA A 954 39.24 -13.69 -26.87
CA ALA A 954 38.27 -12.71 -27.36
C ALA A 954 37.81 -11.73 -26.26
N ALA A 955 37.56 -12.22 -25.04
CA ALA A 955 37.25 -11.41 -23.86
C ALA A 955 38.36 -10.39 -23.59
N LYS A 956 39.62 -10.85 -23.54
CA LYS A 956 40.80 -9.98 -23.36
C LYS A 956 40.93 -8.92 -24.45
N LEU A 957 40.54 -9.21 -25.69
CA LEU A 957 40.54 -8.23 -26.79
C LEU A 957 39.43 -7.17 -26.63
N LEU A 958 38.23 -7.57 -26.22
CA LEU A 958 37.15 -6.62 -25.94
C LEU A 958 37.51 -5.71 -24.76
N GLU A 959 38.03 -6.27 -23.67
CA GLU A 959 38.46 -5.52 -22.50
C GLU A 959 39.60 -4.53 -22.85
N ALA A 960 40.64 -4.99 -23.55
CA ALA A 960 41.74 -4.14 -24.03
C ALA A 960 41.32 -3.07 -25.07
N THR A 961 40.12 -3.16 -25.64
CA THR A 961 39.53 -2.14 -26.53
C THR A 961 38.46 -1.28 -25.86
N GLY A 962 38.30 -1.37 -24.53
CA GLY A 962 37.32 -0.58 -23.78
C GLY A 962 35.87 -1.03 -23.99
N ARG A 963 35.66 -2.29 -24.39
CA ARG A 963 34.35 -2.90 -24.72
C ARG A 963 33.91 -3.95 -23.70
N ALA A 964 34.39 -3.89 -22.47
CA ALA A 964 34.04 -4.82 -21.40
C ALA A 964 32.52 -4.92 -21.17
N ASP A 965 31.82 -3.78 -21.11
CA ASP A 965 30.37 -3.74 -20.85
C ASP A 965 29.50 -4.03 -22.08
N SER A 966 30.11 -4.34 -23.23
CA SER A 966 29.40 -4.46 -24.51
C SER A 966 28.49 -5.69 -24.60
N PRO A 967 27.43 -5.66 -25.42
CA PRO A 967 26.59 -6.84 -25.66
C PRO A 967 27.39 -8.05 -26.17
N GLU A 968 28.47 -7.83 -26.93
CA GLU A 968 29.33 -8.91 -27.41
C GLU A 968 30.16 -9.55 -26.30
N ALA A 969 30.62 -8.77 -25.32
CA ALA A 969 31.32 -9.29 -24.15
C ALA A 969 30.40 -10.15 -23.28
N ARG A 970 29.18 -9.67 -23.01
CA ARG A 970 28.14 -10.43 -22.30
C ARG A 970 27.83 -11.75 -23.03
N ALA A 971 27.64 -11.70 -24.36
CA ALA A 971 27.38 -12.88 -25.17
C ALA A 971 28.53 -13.92 -25.13
N LEU A 972 29.79 -13.49 -25.10
CA LEU A 972 30.94 -14.39 -24.93
C LEU A 972 30.95 -15.09 -23.57
N VAL A 973 30.65 -14.36 -22.48
CA VAL A 973 30.54 -14.97 -21.14
C VAL A 973 29.33 -15.91 -21.06
N SER A 974 28.20 -15.55 -21.67
CA SER A 974 27.04 -16.47 -21.80
C SER A 974 27.40 -17.75 -22.57
N GLN A 975 28.20 -17.67 -23.64
CA GLN A 975 28.68 -18.86 -24.35
C GLN A 975 29.54 -19.76 -23.44
N ALA A 976 30.50 -19.18 -22.69
CA ALA A 976 31.30 -19.94 -21.74
C ALA A 976 30.44 -20.55 -20.62
N ARG A 977 29.46 -19.81 -20.09
CA ARG A 977 28.51 -20.28 -19.06
C ARG A 977 27.75 -21.51 -19.52
N LEU A 978 27.17 -21.47 -20.73
CA LEU A 978 26.44 -22.61 -21.30
C LEU A 978 27.32 -23.85 -21.46
N MET A 979 28.60 -23.69 -21.80
CA MET A 979 29.56 -24.81 -21.84
C MET A 979 29.81 -25.42 -20.45
N VAL A 980 29.92 -24.59 -19.41
CA VAL A 980 30.14 -25.03 -18.04
C VAL A 980 28.89 -25.73 -17.49
N GLN A 981 27.70 -25.17 -17.70
CA GLN A 981 26.43 -25.79 -17.29
C GLN A 981 26.23 -27.16 -17.95
N ALA A 982 26.50 -27.27 -19.26
CA ALA A 982 26.42 -28.53 -19.98
C ALA A 982 27.43 -29.58 -19.48
N LYS A 983 28.55 -29.15 -18.89
CA LYS A 983 29.59 -30.01 -18.29
C LYS A 983 29.27 -30.43 -16.85
N ILE A 984 28.67 -29.55 -16.05
CA ILE A 984 28.18 -29.83 -14.69
C ILE A 984 26.93 -30.73 -14.72
N GLY A 985 26.03 -30.50 -15.68
CA GLY A 985 24.72 -31.16 -15.71
C GLY A 985 23.90 -30.80 -14.46
N GLN A 986 23.35 -31.81 -13.80
CA GLN A 986 22.63 -31.65 -12.52
C GLN A 986 23.52 -31.98 -11.29
N HIS A 987 24.81 -32.29 -11.50
CA HIS A 987 25.74 -32.64 -10.43
C HIS A 987 26.54 -31.42 -9.95
N VAL A 988 25.82 -30.39 -9.49
CA VAL A 988 26.42 -29.18 -8.88
C VAL A 988 27.17 -29.58 -7.61
N THR A 989 28.48 -29.32 -7.59
CA THR A 989 29.34 -29.48 -6.40
C THR A 989 29.89 -28.14 -5.95
N ALA A 990 30.13 -27.97 -4.64
CA ALA A 990 30.80 -26.78 -4.07
C ALA A 990 32.04 -26.30 -4.85
N ALA A 991 32.88 -27.24 -5.30
CA ALA A 991 34.09 -26.95 -6.07
C ALA A 991 33.80 -26.30 -7.43
N SER A 992 32.75 -26.76 -8.13
CA SER A 992 32.29 -26.18 -9.40
C SER A 992 31.44 -24.90 -9.20
N ALA A 993 30.62 -24.87 -8.14
CA ALA A 993 29.61 -23.84 -7.89
C ALA A 993 30.23 -22.47 -7.58
N LYS A 994 31.25 -22.42 -6.71
CA LYS A 994 31.90 -21.17 -6.33
C LYS A 994 32.54 -20.41 -7.51
N PRO A 995 33.43 -21.01 -8.33
CA PRO A 995 33.98 -20.33 -9.50
C PRO A 995 32.96 -20.09 -10.62
N PHE A 996 31.83 -20.80 -10.63
CA PHE A 996 30.71 -20.51 -11.53
C PHE A 996 29.99 -19.22 -11.11
N ALA A 997 29.56 -19.11 -9.84
CA ALA A 997 28.85 -17.96 -9.31
C ALA A 997 29.71 -16.68 -9.38
N GLN A 998 31.00 -16.79 -9.01
CA GLN A 998 31.98 -15.70 -9.06
C GLN A 998 32.07 -15.04 -10.45
N ALA A 999 31.78 -15.78 -11.52
CA ALA A 999 31.91 -15.27 -12.89
C ALA A 999 30.87 -14.19 -13.24
N ASP A 1000 29.67 -14.23 -12.65
CA ASP A 1000 28.70 -13.14 -12.88
C ASP A 1000 29.06 -11.89 -12.12
N HIS A 1001 29.49 -12.02 -10.86
CA HIS A 1001 29.97 -10.87 -10.08
C HIS A 1001 31.10 -10.14 -10.82
N LEU A 1002 32.06 -10.89 -11.37
CA LEU A 1002 33.14 -10.33 -12.19
C LEU A 1002 32.61 -9.68 -13.48
N LEU A 1003 31.67 -10.32 -14.20
CA LEU A 1003 31.06 -9.75 -15.41
C LEU A 1003 30.29 -8.45 -15.11
N LEU A 1004 29.51 -8.41 -14.03
CA LEU A 1004 28.73 -7.24 -13.61
C LEU A 1004 29.63 -6.10 -13.11
N GLY A 1005 30.80 -6.43 -12.54
CA GLY A 1005 31.88 -5.50 -12.22
C GLY A 1005 32.79 -5.11 -13.41
N GLY A 1006 32.54 -5.61 -14.62
CA GLY A 1006 33.29 -5.28 -15.84
C GLY A 1006 34.56 -6.12 -16.10
N ASP A 1007 34.90 -7.09 -15.24
CA ASP A 1007 36.02 -8.02 -15.43
C ASP A 1007 35.61 -9.25 -16.28
N VAL A 1008 35.51 -9.01 -17.59
CA VAL A 1008 35.12 -10.04 -18.57
C VAL A 1008 36.17 -11.14 -18.67
N THR A 1009 37.46 -10.81 -18.59
CA THR A 1009 38.54 -11.80 -18.63
C THR A 1009 38.52 -12.70 -17.40
N GLY A 1010 38.33 -12.13 -16.21
CA GLY A 1010 38.19 -12.86 -14.95
C GLY A 1010 36.93 -13.72 -14.90
N ALA A 1011 35.81 -13.25 -15.47
CA ALA A 1011 34.59 -14.04 -15.62
C ALA A 1011 34.83 -15.32 -16.44
N VAL A 1012 35.45 -15.20 -17.63
CA VAL A 1012 35.78 -16.37 -18.46
C VAL A 1012 36.83 -17.27 -17.81
N ALA A 1013 37.81 -16.70 -17.09
CA ALA A 1013 38.80 -17.47 -16.34
C ALA A 1013 38.13 -18.31 -15.22
N SER A 1014 37.19 -17.71 -14.49
CA SER A 1014 36.44 -18.36 -13.41
C SER A 1014 35.55 -19.49 -13.94
N LEU A 1015 34.82 -19.25 -15.03
CA LEU A 1015 34.10 -20.31 -15.76
C LEU A 1015 35.02 -21.43 -16.26
N THR A 1016 36.24 -21.11 -16.70
CA THR A 1016 37.23 -22.12 -17.11
C THR A 1016 37.72 -22.97 -15.93
N VAL A 1017 37.81 -22.41 -14.72
CA VAL A 1017 38.09 -23.17 -13.50
C VAL A 1017 36.90 -24.08 -13.15
N ALA A 1018 35.67 -23.56 -13.18
CA ALA A 1018 34.46 -24.35 -12.95
C ALA A 1018 34.34 -25.53 -13.94
N TYR A 1019 34.64 -25.32 -15.22
CA TYR A 1019 34.65 -26.37 -16.26
C TYR A 1019 35.59 -27.54 -15.96
N ARG A 1020 36.73 -27.28 -15.31
CA ARG A 1020 37.77 -28.28 -14.98
C ARG A 1020 37.51 -29.02 -13.68
N LEU A 1021 36.69 -28.46 -12.79
CA LEU A 1021 36.31 -29.06 -11.50
C LEU A 1021 35.05 -29.93 -11.63
N ALA A 1022 34.34 -29.81 -12.75
CA ALA A 1022 33.26 -30.69 -13.19
C ALA A 1022 33.76 -31.80 -14.13
#